data_AF-A0A9K3K7J7-F1
#
_entry.id   AF-A0A9K3K7J7-F1
#
_cell.length_a   1.000
_cell.length_b   1.000
_cell.length_c   1.000
_cell.angle_alpha   90.00
_cell.angle_beta   90.00
_cell.angle_gamma   90.00
#
_symmetry.space_group_name_H-M   'P 1'
#
loop_
_entity.id
_entity.type
_entity.pdbx_description
1 polymer ?
#
loop_
_entity_poly.entity_id
_entity_poly.type
_entity_poly.pdbx_seq_one_letter_code
_entity_poly.pdbx_strand_id
1 'polypeptide(L)'
;MSPRERELEIQFQKSLDDLRHELEQKLPKTNNTTNLNVDELVSSTDLDKTLLKYVMIYEATPKGLAKSCIQDPEQEAWIHKLLLNQQQQTDDDVLLTSLLRDMLVADGPRGNEYGTAMHLYHTIIETSEQLPENDPTGILRKLALAISLEHATPVPQENPKRTTGDDQQQQQTFVDPVRRYLNYETAYLQGELDPNFELLSVWELRFVVDGSEPDEVSQWGRDMLRNYRPDHVLTGNEKWRYVEMVRSNIRYGSASVKYDRDDLQLYQNILLNGGICGRRAFFGRFILRAFGIPTTARPSKGHGALCHWTPYQQDGTGGWCVNLGPEWGAGYTKTRYKPDLDFLATTQARVDQATYLKVKRAQWIGSVFQEKPYHGEKQVEQDNKPNIGFWYKTSLQIQKQIINGLPTTMQSQRVNKKVHKSTMAEQLQAKKIPVDTPKQVIYGTPDDPNAILIPAATFCQPKKSTRDVQVMRSFHPVDGGWQVYLPSFPSQGLTIVRGGTWKMDPADCSSGARLKSGGYGKYADWGMRVALSGPDDGSVPSQRELSIDLDAVHGTVKLEMVFVPPGSFLMGGDPNKKDARFECVESPKHKVTLTNGFWLGKYPVTQEQYEILMGTNPSKSTKDPKCPVDTIGESEAFDYCDKMVEVIGRDFRLPTEAEWEYAARGGMGDTKWFFGDDPQQLGEYAWFKDNSGGKSHPVGQKKPNPFGLYDMYGNVFERVSDKYSVDYYQKSPSVDPTGPSQGTKSIFEYKVTVPTSRVYKLEAEVVTANPKQHLKVIVNGDESNEYCLDLPWTNGYWEDTTSPCNLPLQAGENTIRFWRDNPPQYGVSVKSFTLTPCS
;
A
#
# COMPACT_ATOMS: atom_id res chain seq x y z
N MET A 1 -20.40 -44.78 1.47
CA MET A 1 -21.64 -44.23 0.92
C MET A 1 -22.81 -45.01 1.49
N SER A 2 -23.70 -44.34 2.21
CA SER A 2 -24.88 -45.01 2.78
C SER A 2 -25.91 -45.35 1.68
N PRO A 3 -26.84 -46.29 1.90
CA PRO A 3 -27.91 -46.56 0.93
C PRO A 3 -28.73 -45.32 0.58
N ARG A 4 -28.98 -44.45 1.57
CA ARG A 4 -29.71 -43.17 1.38
C ARG A 4 -28.92 -42.16 0.57
N GLU A 5 -27.61 -42.03 0.82
CA GLU A 5 -26.72 -41.15 0.05
C GLU A 5 -26.73 -41.54 -1.44
N ARG A 6 -26.71 -42.85 -1.73
CA ARG A 6 -26.78 -43.37 -3.11
C ARG A 6 -28.12 -43.08 -3.78
N GLU A 7 -29.22 -43.17 -3.04
CA GLU A 7 -30.56 -42.85 -3.56
C GLU A 7 -30.66 -41.38 -3.97
N LEU A 8 -30.18 -40.48 -3.10
CA LEU A 8 -30.13 -39.04 -3.36
C LEU A 8 -29.23 -38.71 -4.54
N GLU A 9 -28.05 -39.34 -4.64
CA GLU A 9 -27.13 -39.15 -5.78
C GLU A 9 -27.82 -39.51 -7.11
N ILE A 10 -28.56 -40.62 -7.17
CA ILE A 10 -29.32 -41.03 -8.35
C ILE A 10 -30.42 -40.00 -8.68
N GLN A 11 -31.11 -39.48 -7.66
CA GLN A 11 -32.17 -38.49 -7.84
C GLN A 11 -31.62 -37.18 -8.43
N PHE A 12 -30.50 -36.68 -7.90
CA PHE A 12 -29.84 -35.48 -8.43
C PHE A 12 -29.26 -35.70 -9.82
N GLN A 13 -28.70 -36.88 -10.10
CA GLN A 13 -28.21 -37.22 -11.43
C GLN A 13 -29.35 -37.22 -12.47
N LYS A 14 -30.49 -37.81 -12.13
CA LYS A 14 -31.68 -37.75 -12.99
C LYS A 14 -32.14 -36.32 -13.25
N SER A 15 -32.22 -35.50 -12.20
CA SER A 15 -32.60 -34.07 -12.34
C SER A 15 -31.62 -33.31 -13.24
N LEU A 16 -30.30 -33.55 -13.08
CA LEU A 16 -29.26 -32.95 -13.92
C LEU A 16 -29.45 -33.31 -15.40
N ASP A 17 -29.70 -34.58 -15.69
CA ASP A 17 -29.89 -35.09 -17.06
C ASP A 17 -31.19 -34.58 -17.69
N ASP A 18 -32.29 -34.54 -16.94
CA ASP A 18 -33.58 -34.02 -17.39
C ASP A 18 -33.48 -32.51 -17.72
N LEU A 19 -32.87 -31.72 -16.82
CA LEU A 19 -32.63 -30.28 -17.05
C LEU A 19 -31.72 -30.04 -18.25
N ARG A 20 -30.66 -30.85 -18.39
CA ARG A 20 -29.76 -30.75 -19.56
C ARG A 20 -30.52 -31.01 -20.85
N HIS A 21 -31.33 -32.06 -20.88
CA HIS A 21 -32.10 -32.42 -22.06
C HIS A 21 -33.07 -31.31 -22.46
N GLU A 22 -33.77 -30.71 -21.49
CA GLU A 22 -34.65 -29.56 -21.73
C GLU A 22 -33.88 -28.35 -22.30
N LEU A 23 -32.72 -28.03 -21.72
CA LEU A 23 -31.90 -26.91 -22.14
C LEU A 23 -31.29 -27.12 -23.53
N GLU A 24 -30.81 -28.34 -23.85
CA GLU A 24 -30.25 -28.66 -25.18
C GLU A 24 -31.29 -28.57 -26.31
N GLN A 25 -32.59 -28.72 -26.02
CA GLN A 25 -33.66 -28.50 -27.01
C GLN A 25 -33.91 -27.02 -27.31
N LYS A 26 -33.61 -26.14 -26.34
CA LYS A 26 -33.89 -24.69 -26.41
C LYS A 26 -32.68 -23.84 -26.79
N LEU A 27 -31.47 -24.38 -26.64
CA LEU A 27 -30.21 -23.65 -26.79
C LEU A 27 -29.42 -24.13 -28.03
N PRO A 28 -28.82 -23.22 -28.84
CA PRO A 28 -28.03 -23.63 -29.98
C PRO A 28 -26.63 -24.12 -29.56
N LYS A 29 -26.16 -25.20 -30.21
CA LYS A 29 -24.80 -25.77 -30.00
C LYS A 29 -23.69 -24.96 -30.68
N THR A 30 -23.99 -24.26 -31.79
CA THR A 30 -23.04 -23.45 -32.58
C THR A 30 -23.77 -22.29 -33.28
N ASN A 31 -23.03 -21.37 -33.91
CA ASN A 31 -23.58 -20.23 -34.66
C ASN A 31 -24.29 -20.59 -35.98
N ASN A 32 -24.52 -21.87 -36.29
CA ASN A 32 -25.09 -22.34 -37.56
C ASN A 32 -26.63 -22.40 -37.61
N THR A 33 -27.34 -21.88 -36.61
CA THR A 33 -28.81 -21.78 -36.64
C THR A 33 -29.24 -20.46 -37.28
N THR A 34 -29.82 -20.54 -38.47
CA THR A 34 -30.23 -19.43 -39.34
C THR A 34 -31.33 -18.49 -38.81
N ASN A 35 -31.69 -18.50 -37.52
CA ASN A 35 -32.76 -17.64 -36.97
C ASN A 35 -32.66 -17.32 -35.45
N LEU A 36 -31.52 -17.52 -34.78
CA LEU A 36 -31.38 -17.22 -33.33
C LEU A 36 -30.31 -16.14 -33.09
N ASN A 37 -30.74 -15.00 -32.55
CA ASN A 37 -29.86 -13.92 -32.15
C ASN A 37 -29.20 -14.24 -30.80
N VAL A 38 -27.90 -14.54 -30.80
CA VAL A 38 -27.12 -14.89 -29.60
C VAL A 38 -27.21 -13.80 -28.53
N ASP A 39 -27.23 -12.53 -28.92
CA ASP A 39 -27.35 -11.40 -27.97
C ASP A 39 -28.72 -11.36 -27.30
N GLU A 40 -29.80 -11.69 -28.03
CA GLU A 40 -31.15 -11.79 -27.48
C GLU A 40 -31.24 -12.90 -26.42
N LEU A 41 -30.62 -14.05 -26.70
CA LEU A 41 -30.64 -15.20 -25.79
C LEU A 41 -29.91 -14.92 -24.47
N VAL A 42 -28.70 -14.33 -24.52
CA VAL A 42 -27.96 -13.97 -23.29
C VAL A 42 -28.56 -12.75 -22.58
N SER A 43 -29.42 -11.97 -23.24
CA SER A 43 -30.16 -10.87 -22.64
C SER A 43 -31.44 -11.34 -21.94
N SER A 44 -32.09 -12.40 -22.44
CA SER A 44 -33.35 -12.93 -21.89
C SER A 44 -33.17 -13.57 -20.50
N THR A 45 -34.21 -13.45 -19.67
CA THR A 45 -34.34 -14.10 -18.35
C THR A 45 -35.14 -15.40 -18.41
N ASP A 46 -35.71 -15.77 -19.56
CA ASP A 46 -36.73 -16.84 -19.67
C ASP A 46 -36.20 -18.21 -19.24
N LEU A 47 -34.90 -18.45 -19.44
CA LEU A 47 -34.24 -19.70 -19.07
C LEU A 47 -33.49 -19.62 -17.74
N ASP A 48 -33.48 -18.47 -17.04
CA ASP A 48 -32.70 -18.28 -15.81
C ASP A 48 -33.04 -19.37 -14.78
N LYS A 49 -34.31 -19.64 -14.50
CA LYS A 49 -34.71 -20.65 -13.48
C LYS A 49 -34.12 -22.03 -13.81
N THR A 50 -34.26 -22.49 -15.05
CA THR A 50 -33.77 -23.81 -15.49
C THR A 50 -32.25 -23.85 -15.55
N LEU A 51 -31.61 -22.80 -16.06
CA LEU A 51 -30.14 -22.67 -16.13
C LEU A 51 -29.51 -22.66 -14.74
N LEU A 52 -30.02 -21.86 -13.80
CA LEU A 52 -29.47 -21.74 -12.45
C LEU A 52 -29.54 -23.07 -11.70
N LYS A 53 -30.67 -23.79 -11.79
CA LYS A 53 -30.80 -25.15 -11.21
C LYS A 53 -29.80 -26.12 -11.82
N TYR A 54 -29.70 -26.13 -13.15
CA TYR A 54 -28.75 -26.99 -13.85
C TYR A 54 -27.30 -26.71 -13.41
N VAL A 55 -26.88 -25.44 -13.47
CA VAL A 55 -25.51 -25.03 -13.13
C VAL A 55 -25.17 -25.35 -11.68
N MET A 56 -26.09 -25.13 -10.74
CA MET A 56 -25.87 -25.50 -9.34
C MET A 56 -25.64 -27.01 -9.19
N ILE A 57 -26.50 -27.87 -9.75
CA ILE A 57 -26.33 -29.33 -9.65
C ILE A 57 -25.04 -29.77 -10.36
N TYR A 58 -24.73 -29.16 -11.50
CA TYR A 58 -23.52 -29.42 -12.27
C TYR A 58 -22.25 -29.07 -11.48
N GLU A 59 -22.18 -27.89 -10.88
CA GLU A 59 -21.01 -27.43 -10.11
C GLU A 59 -20.88 -28.15 -8.75
N ALA A 60 -21.99 -28.34 -8.03
CA ALA A 60 -22.02 -29.06 -6.74
C ALA A 60 -21.79 -30.57 -6.90
N THR A 61 -22.07 -31.11 -8.09
CA THR A 61 -22.19 -32.53 -8.43
C THR A 61 -23.35 -33.25 -7.70
N PRO A 62 -24.01 -34.23 -8.34
CA PRO A 62 -25.03 -35.05 -7.68
C PRO A 62 -24.56 -35.71 -6.38
N LYS A 63 -23.31 -36.17 -6.36
CA LYS A 63 -22.68 -36.77 -5.18
C LYS A 63 -22.43 -35.77 -4.07
N GLY A 64 -21.96 -34.57 -4.40
CA GLY A 64 -21.74 -33.50 -3.43
C GLY A 64 -23.03 -33.10 -2.73
N LEU A 65 -24.10 -32.85 -3.51
CA LEU A 65 -25.42 -32.55 -2.96
C LEU A 65 -25.97 -33.68 -2.08
N ALA A 66 -25.87 -34.93 -2.54
CA ALA A 66 -26.30 -36.08 -1.75
C ALA A 66 -25.56 -36.17 -0.41
N LYS A 67 -24.25 -35.92 -0.40
CA LYS A 67 -23.45 -35.87 0.83
C LYS A 67 -23.91 -34.74 1.76
N SER A 68 -24.17 -33.53 1.23
CA SER A 68 -24.66 -32.41 2.03
C SER A 68 -26.02 -32.71 2.68
N CYS A 69 -26.97 -33.30 1.94
CA CYS A 69 -28.26 -33.72 2.48
C CYS A 69 -28.12 -34.70 3.66
N ILE A 70 -27.17 -35.63 3.60
CA ILE A 70 -26.92 -36.61 4.68
C ILE A 70 -26.29 -35.95 5.91
N GLN A 71 -25.51 -34.89 5.72
CA GLN A 71 -24.83 -34.21 6.80
C GLN A 71 -25.77 -33.34 7.64
N ASP A 72 -26.84 -32.83 7.03
CA ASP A 72 -27.75 -31.88 7.67
C ASP A 72 -29.19 -32.01 7.11
N PRO A 73 -30.17 -32.45 7.93
CA PRO A 73 -31.57 -32.56 7.53
C PRO A 73 -32.21 -31.25 7.05
N GLU A 74 -31.76 -30.09 7.57
CA GLU A 74 -32.25 -28.79 7.11
C GLU A 74 -31.74 -28.50 5.69
N GLN A 75 -30.48 -28.84 5.40
CA GLN A 75 -29.93 -28.75 4.05
C GLN A 75 -30.69 -29.66 3.08
N GLU A 76 -31.06 -30.88 3.48
CA GLU A 76 -31.87 -31.78 2.64
C GLU A 76 -33.21 -31.13 2.27
N ALA A 77 -33.94 -30.60 3.25
CA ALA A 77 -35.24 -29.97 3.02
C ALA A 77 -35.15 -28.79 2.04
N TRP A 78 -34.14 -27.92 2.21
CA TRP A 78 -33.92 -26.77 1.32
C TRP A 78 -33.48 -27.19 -0.08
N ILE A 79 -32.50 -28.09 -0.20
CA ILE A 79 -32.02 -28.59 -1.50
C ILE A 79 -33.17 -29.25 -2.27
N HIS A 80 -34.03 -30.01 -1.58
CA HIS A 80 -35.21 -30.63 -2.20
C HIS A 80 -36.23 -29.59 -2.67
N LYS A 81 -36.55 -28.59 -1.83
CA LYS A 81 -37.44 -27.48 -2.20
C LYS A 81 -36.92 -26.76 -3.44
N LEU A 82 -35.62 -26.51 -3.50
CA LEU A 82 -34.97 -25.72 -4.54
C LEU A 82 -34.80 -26.47 -5.87
N LEU A 83 -34.27 -27.68 -5.81
CA LEU A 83 -33.78 -28.40 -6.99
C LEU A 83 -34.71 -29.50 -7.48
N LEU A 84 -35.58 -30.02 -6.63
CA LEU A 84 -36.37 -31.23 -6.92
C LEU A 84 -37.88 -30.99 -6.92
N ASN A 85 -38.36 -29.87 -6.38
CA ASN A 85 -39.79 -29.58 -6.33
C ASN A 85 -40.31 -29.01 -7.67
N GLN A 86 -41.40 -29.58 -8.18
CA GLN A 86 -42.03 -29.23 -9.48
C GLN A 86 -43.38 -28.49 -9.35
N GLN A 87 -43.82 -28.14 -8.13
CA GLN A 87 -45.12 -27.50 -7.92
C GLN A 87 -45.10 -25.98 -8.19
N GLN A 88 -46.31 -25.40 -8.39
CA GLN A 88 -46.57 -24.05 -8.86
C GLN A 88 -45.80 -22.94 -8.12
N GLN A 89 -45.51 -21.88 -8.87
CA GLN A 89 -44.81 -20.64 -8.48
C GLN A 89 -45.42 -20.02 -7.21
N THR A 90 -44.75 -20.17 -6.07
CA THR A 90 -44.99 -19.40 -4.84
C THR A 90 -43.98 -18.25 -4.72
N ASP A 91 -44.23 -17.27 -3.85
CA ASP A 91 -43.29 -16.17 -3.60
C ASP A 91 -41.92 -16.67 -3.09
N ASP A 92 -41.92 -17.74 -2.29
CA ASP A 92 -40.72 -18.44 -1.83
C ASP A 92 -39.82 -18.92 -2.98
N ASP A 93 -40.44 -19.37 -4.07
CA ASP A 93 -39.77 -19.94 -5.25
C ASP A 93 -39.01 -18.85 -6.03
N VAL A 94 -39.52 -17.62 -6.01
CA VAL A 94 -38.90 -16.44 -6.64
C VAL A 94 -37.69 -15.97 -5.83
N LEU A 95 -37.84 -15.88 -4.50
CA LEU A 95 -36.75 -15.49 -3.58
C LEU A 95 -35.59 -16.48 -3.67
N LEU A 96 -35.90 -17.78 -3.70
CA LEU A 96 -34.93 -18.86 -3.87
C LEU A 96 -34.18 -18.79 -5.21
N THR A 97 -34.89 -18.51 -6.29
CA THR A 97 -34.28 -18.33 -7.61
C THR A 97 -33.37 -17.08 -7.64
N SER A 98 -33.74 -16.01 -6.92
CA SER A 98 -32.89 -14.83 -6.76
C SER A 98 -31.61 -15.16 -5.99
N LEU A 99 -31.72 -15.87 -4.87
CA LEU A 99 -30.54 -16.29 -4.09
C LEU A 99 -29.59 -17.13 -4.94
N LEU A 100 -30.10 -18.10 -5.70
CA LEU A 100 -29.29 -18.88 -6.64
C LEU A 100 -28.58 -18.03 -7.69
N ARG A 101 -29.29 -17.05 -8.26
CA ARG A 101 -28.70 -16.10 -9.20
C ARG A 101 -27.57 -15.34 -8.54
N ASP A 102 -27.77 -14.79 -7.36
CA ASP A 102 -26.77 -13.99 -6.64
C ASP A 102 -25.54 -14.82 -6.30
N MET A 103 -25.71 -16.06 -5.84
CA MET A 103 -24.63 -17.02 -5.62
C MET A 103 -23.82 -17.26 -6.90
N LEU A 104 -24.47 -17.56 -8.02
CA LEU A 104 -23.81 -17.91 -9.28
C LEU A 104 -23.17 -16.70 -9.98
N VAL A 105 -23.77 -15.52 -9.87
CA VAL A 105 -23.16 -14.25 -10.33
C VAL A 105 -21.90 -13.93 -9.52
N ALA A 106 -21.90 -14.27 -8.23
CA ALA A 106 -20.74 -14.18 -7.35
C ALA A 106 -19.75 -15.37 -7.49
N ASP A 107 -19.86 -16.17 -8.55
CA ASP A 107 -19.00 -17.32 -8.91
C ASP A 107 -19.17 -18.60 -8.08
N GLY A 108 -20.25 -18.71 -7.32
CA GLY A 108 -20.54 -19.88 -6.51
C GLY A 108 -19.67 -19.99 -5.25
N PRO A 109 -20.04 -20.90 -4.33
CA PRO A 109 -19.34 -21.10 -3.07
C PRO A 109 -17.99 -21.78 -3.28
N ARG A 110 -17.03 -21.47 -2.40
CA ARG A 110 -15.73 -22.13 -2.40
C ARG A 110 -15.92 -23.64 -2.20
N GLY A 111 -15.18 -24.42 -2.98
CA GLY A 111 -15.29 -25.88 -2.98
C GLY A 111 -16.57 -26.42 -3.63
N ASN A 112 -17.41 -25.55 -4.21
CA ASN A 112 -18.74 -25.89 -4.73
C ASN A 112 -19.68 -26.48 -3.65
N GLU A 113 -19.48 -26.11 -2.38
CA GLU A 113 -20.26 -26.58 -1.23
C GLU A 113 -21.55 -25.76 -1.05
N TYR A 114 -22.51 -25.91 -1.99
CA TYR A 114 -23.75 -25.11 -1.99
C TYR A 114 -24.65 -25.35 -0.78
N GLY A 115 -24.76 -26.59 -0.30
CA GLY A 115 -25.56 -26.90 0.89
C GLY A 115 -25.07 -26.14 2.12
N THR A 116 -23.76 -26.21 2.38
CA THR A 116 -23.12 -25.48 3.48
C THR A 116 -23.27 -23.97 3.33
N ALA A 117 -23.06 -23.42 2.12
CA ALA A 117 -23.23 -21.99 1.88
C ALA A 117 -24.66 -21.51 2.17
N MET A 118 -25.68 -22.26 1.75
CA MET A 118 -27.08 -21.90 2.02
C MET A 118 -27.42 -21.98 3.50
N HIS A 119 -26.95 -23.03 4.19
CA HIS A 119 -27.10 -23.16 5.64
C HIS A 119 -26.47 -21.97 6.36
N LEU A 120 -25.20 -21.65 6.08
CA LEU A 120 -24.52 -20.50 6.66
C LEU A 120 -25.25 -19.19 6.41
N TYR A 121 -25.77 -18.98 5.19
CA TYR A 121 -26.53 -17.78 4.87
C TYR A 121 -27.77 -17.69 5.75
N HIS A 122 -28.54 -18.76 5.87
CA HIS A 122 -29.73 -18.79 6.73
C HIS A 122 -29.37 -18.53 8.19
N THR A 123 -28.36 -19.22 8.73
CA THR A 123 -27.89 -19.04 10.10
C THR A 123 -27.51 -17.59 10.38
N ILE A 124 -26.79 -16.93 9.46
CA ILE A 124 -26.41 -15.52 9.61
C ILE A 124 -27.65 -14.61 9.62
N ILE A 125 -28.58 -14.82 8.69
CA ILE A 125 -29.81 -14.04 8.61
C ILE A 125 -30.64 -14.17 9.89
N GLU A 126 -30.74 -15.37 10.46
CA GLU A 126 -31.48 -15.61 11.71
C GLU A 126 -30.77 -15.08 12.96
N THR A 127 -29.43 -15.06 12.95
CA THR A 127 -28.64 -14.63 14.10
C THR A 127 -28.56 -13.11 14.22
N SER A 128 -28.58 -12.37 13.11
CA SER A 128 -28.47 -10.91 13.14
C SER A 128 -29.79 -10.25 13.53
N GLU A 129 -29.77 -9.53 14.65
CA GLU A 129 -30.88 -8.69 15.09
C GLU A 129 -30.99 -7.37 14.31
N GLN A 130 -29.94 -6.99 13.56
CA GLN A 130 -29.83 -5.68 12.90
C GLN A 130 -30.17 -5.74 11.40
N LEU A 131 -30.38 -6.93 10.86
CA LEU A 131 -30.74 -7.12 9.46
C LEU A 131 -32.21 -6.73 9.20
N PRO A 132 -32.49 -5.78 8.28
CA PRO A 132 -33.85 -5.45 7.93
C PRO A 132 -34.52 -6.61 7.17
N GLU A 133 -35.71 -7.03 7.60
CA GLU A 133 -36.51 -8.03 6.89
C GLU A 133 -36.80 -7.63 5.42
N ASN A 134 -36.94 -6.33 5.14
CA ASN A 134 -37.41 -5.79 3.85
C ASN A 134 -36.34 -5.15 2.96
N ASP A 135 -35.04 -5.40 3.16
CA ASP A 135 -33.96 -4.87 2.29
C ASP A 135 -33.07 -5.99 1.70
N PRO A 136 -33.56 -6.73 0.68
CA PRO A 136 -32.81 -7.82 0.04
C PRO A 136 -31.51 -7.33 -0.65
N THR A 137 -31.42 -6.04 -0.97
CA THR A 137 -30.31 -5.44 -1.73
C THR A 137 -29.27 -4.73 -0.85
N GLY A 138 -29.55 -4.64 0.44
CA GLY A 138 -28.70 -3.96 1.43
C GLY A 138 -27.32 -4.59 1.55
N ILE A 139 -26.34 -3.77 1.92
CA ILE A 139 -24.95 -4.19 2.03
C ILE A 139 -24.75 -5.33 3.04
N LEU A 140 -25.52 -5.34 4.14
CA LEU A 140 -25.45 -6.39 5.16
C LEU A 140 -25.92 -7.75 4.62
N ARG A 141 -26.96 -7.82 3.80
CA ARG A 141 -27.35 -9.08 3.15
C ARG A 141 -26.34 -9.53 2.10
N LYS A 142 -25.76 -8.60 1.34
CA LYS A 142 -24.66 -8.92 0.41
C LYS A 142 -23.45 -9.46 1.15
N LEU A 143 -23.14 -8.92 2.33
CA LEU A 143 -22.06 -9.39 3.21
C LEU A 143 -22.35 -10.79 3.75
N ALA A 144 -23.58 -11.06 4.23
CA ALA A 144 -23.99 -12.39 4.67
C ALA A 144 -23.78 -13.42 3.55
N LEU A 145 -24.20 -13.09 2.32
CA LEU A 145 -24.00 -13.97 1.18
C LEU A 145 -22.52 -14.16 0.83
N ALA A 146 -21.72 -13.10 0.84
CA ALA A 146 -20.28 -13.19 0.55
C ALA A 146 -19.54 -14.09 1.56
N ILE A 147 -19.84 -13.94 2.86
CA ILE A 147 -19.29 -14.80 3.92
C ILE A 147 -19.69 -16.25 3.70
N SER A 148 -20.98 -16.48 3.44
CA SER A 148 -21.52 -17.81 3.23
C SER A 148 -20.88 -18.53 2.04
N LEU A 149 -20.61 -17.80 0.95
CA LEU A 149 -19.92 -18.34 -0.23
C LEU A 149 -18.46 -18.64 0.03
N GLU A 150 -17.74 -17.76 0.73
CA GLU A 150 -16.28 -17.92 0.92
C GLU A 150 -15.95 -18.93 2.03
N HIS A 151 -16.76 -18.97 3.10
CA HIS A 151 -16.59 -19.84 4.26
C HIS A 151 -17.34 -21.17 4.15
N ALA A 152 -18.01 -21.43 3.02
CA ALA A 152 -18.55 -22.76 2.70
C ALA A 152 -17.49 -23.86 2.78
N THR A 153 -16.23 -23.50 2.50
CA THR A 153 -15.05 -24.28 2.89
C THR A 153 -14.37 -23.60 4.08
N PRO A 154 -14.09 -24.31 5.19
CA PRO A 154 -13.47 -23.70 6.37
C PRO A 154 -12.15 -22.98 6.06
N VAL A 155 -12.04 -21.72 6.53
CA VAL A 155 -10.84 -20.90 6.40
C VAL A 155 -9.98 -21.07 7.66
N PRO A 156 -8.74 -21.60 7.55
CA PRO A 156 -7.86 -21.75 8.70
C PRO A 156 -7.58 -20.40 9.35
N GLN A 157 -7.64 -20.35 10.68
CA GLN A 157 -7.35 -19.14 11.44
C GLN A 157 -5.84 -18.96 11.62
N GLU A 158 -5.36 -17.72 11.53
CA GLU A 158 -3.97 -17.35 11.75
C GLU A 158 -3.62 -17.44 13.25
N ASN A 159 -2.45 -18.02 13.55
CA ASN A 159 -1.96 -18.30 14.91
C ASN A 159 -3.07 -18.77 15.90
N PRO A 160 -3.67 -19.96 15.70
CA PRO A 160 -4.77 -20.46 16.53
C PRO A 160 -4.34 -20.79 17.98
N LYS A 161 -3.03 -20.80 18.28
CA LYS A 161 -2.49 -20.97 19.64
C LYS A 161 -2.71 -19.75 20.52
N ARG A 162 -2.92 -18.57 19.93
CA ARG A 162 -3.14 -17.33 20.65
C ARG A 162 -4.62 -16.99 20.63
N THR A 163 -5.38 -17.55 21.57
CA THR A 163 -6.74 -17.07 21.86
C THR A 163 -6.64 -15.80 22.71
N THR A 164 -7.29 -14.73 22.29
CA THR A 164 -7.47 -13.52 23.12
C THR A 164 -8.90 -13.53 23.68
N GLY A 165 -9.06 -13.30 24.98
CA GLY A 165 -10.36 -13.27 25.66
C GLY A 165 -10.67 -14.52 26.49
N ASP A 166 -11.92 -14.61 26.96
CA ASP A 166 -12.42 -15.64 27.90
C ASP A 166 -12.47 -17.07 27.33
N ASP A 167 -12.29 -17.25 26.01
CA ASP A 167 -12.27 -18.55 25.31
C ASP A 167 -10.92 -19.29 25.44
N GLN A 168 -10.31 -19.28 26.64
CA GLN A 168 -9.09 -20.05 26.93
C GLN A 168 -9.31 -21.58 26.90
N GLN A 169 -10.54 -22.06 26.64
CA GLN A 169 -10.90 -23.47 26.77
C GLN A 169 -11.06 -24.22 25.43
N GLN A 170 -11.14 -23.54 24.28
CA GLN A 170 -11.20 -24.21 22.97
C GLN A 170 -10.33 -23.48 21.94
N GLN A 171 -9.31 -24.20 21.45
CA GLN A 171 -8.38 -23.68 20.46
C GLN A 171 -9.07 -23.60 19.09
N GLN A 172 -9.61 -22.44 18.73
CA GLN A 172 -10.29 -22.22 17.46
C GLN A 172 -9.31 -22.35 16.28
N THR A 173 -9.48 -23.38 15.45
CA THR A 173 -8.59 -23.66 14.31
C THR A 173 -9.05 -23.05 12.99
N PHE A 174 -10.31 -22.64 12.89
CA PHE A 174 -10.93 -22.03 11.71
C PHE A 174 -11.68 -20.76 12.10
N VAL A 175 -11.74 -19.81 11.18
CA VAL A 175 -12.56 -18.59 11.33
C VAL A 175 -14.03 -19.00 11.46
N ASP A 176 -14.73 -18.42 12.44
CA ASP A 176 -16.17 -18.59 12.59
C ASP A 176 -16.91 -17.62 11.65
N PRO A 177 -17.70 -18.12 10.69
CA PRO A 177 -18.37 -17.27 9.70
C PRO A 177 -19.45 -16.36 10.30
N VAL A 178 -20.16 -16.79 11.35
CA VAL A 178 -21.21 -16.00 12.00
C VAL A 178 -20.59 -14.88 12.82
N ARG A 179 -19.55 -15.18 13.61
CA ARG A 179 -18.77 -14.17 14.35
C ARG A 179 -18.12 -13.16 13.39
N ARG A 180 -17.56 -13.62 12.27
CA ARG A 180 -17.00 -12.78 11.21
C ARG A 180 -18.04 -11.82 10.64
N TYR A 181 -19.26 -12.31 10.40
CA TYR A 181 -20.37 -11.46 9.93
C TYR A 181 -20.70 -10.38 10.97
N LEU A 182 -20.92 -10.76 12.22
CA LEU A 182 -21.29 -9.83 13.29
C LEU A 182 -20.21 -8.78 13.55
N ASN A 183 -18.92 -9.13 13.38
CA ASN A 183 -17.81 -8.17 13.49
C ASN A 183 -17.92 -7.07 12.41
N TYR A 184 -18.12 -7.46 11.15
CA TYR A 184 -18.27 -6.50 10.06
C TYR A 184 -19.57 -5.71 10.13
N GLU A 185 -20.67 -6.34 10.55
CA GLU A 185 -21.95 -5.66 10.77
C GLU A 185 -21.81 -4.56 11.84
N THR A 186 -21.20 -4.89 12.97
CA THR A 186 -20.93 -3.93 14.04
C THR A 186 -20.07 -2.77 13.54
N ALA A 187 -18.96 -3.08 12.86
CA ALA A 187 -18.06 -2.08 12.30
C ALA A 187 -18.77 -1.18 11.26
N TYR A 188 -19.60 -1.76 10.40
CA TYR A 188 -20.38 -0.98 9.41
C TYR A 188 -21.36 -0.02 10.09
N LEU A 189 -22.13 -0.51 11.07
CA LEU A 189 -23.13 0.29 11.78
C LEU A 189 -22.50 1.41 12.61
N GLN A 190 -21.29 1.20 13.13
CA GLN A 190 -20.51 2.20 13.85
C GLN A 190 -19.75 3.18 12.92
N GLY A 191 -19.82 3.00 11.59
CA GLY A 191 -19.13 3.85 10.62
C GLY A 191 -17.61 3.63 10.62
N GLU A 192 -17.16 2.43 10.98
CA GLU A 192 -15.74 2.08 11.10
C GLU A 192 -15.08 1.63 9.79
N LEU A 193 -15.88 1.14 8.83
CA LEU A 193 -15.42 0.69 7.52
C LEU A 193 -15.25 1.85 6.54
N ASP A 194 -14.54 1.61 5.43
CA ASP A 194 -14.36 2.60 4.36
C ASP A 194 -15.73 3.09 3.82
N PRO A 195 -15.89 4.38 3.46
CA PRO A 195 -17.16 4.90 2.98
C PRO A 195 -17.70 4.14 1.77
N ASN A 196 -16.83 3.57 0.93
CA ASN A 196 -17.20 2.85 -0.28
C ASN A 196 -17.61 1.40 -0.01
N PHE A 197 -17.57 0.91 1.23
CA PHE A 197 -18.02 -0.43 1.60
C PHE A 197 -19.46 -0.70 1.11
N GLU A 198 -20.34 0.31 1.22
CA GLU A 198 -21.76 0.22 0.80
C GLU A 198 -21.93 0.03 -0.73
N LEU A 199 -20.91 0.32 -1.53
CA LEU A 199 -20.93 0.17 -2.99
C LEU A 199 -20.56 -1.25 -3.45
N LEU A 200 -20.01 -2.08 -2.56
CA LEU A 200 -19.44 -3.35 -2.94
C LEU A 200 -20.53 -4.36 -3.32
N SER A 201 -20.27 -5.09 -4.39
CA SER A 201 -21.03 -6.28 -4.77
C SER A 201 -20.69 -7.47 -3.89
N VAL A 202 -21.54 -8.49 -3.90
CA VAL A 202 -21.25 -9.79 -3.25
C VAL A 202 -19.89 -10.32 -3.69
N TRP A 203 -19.57 -10.21 -4.99
CA TRP A 203 -18.30 -10.68 -5.53
C TRP A 203 -17.09 -9.93 -4.97
N GLU A 204 -17.17 -8.60 -4.84
CA GLU A 204 -16.08 -7.79 -4.24
C GLU A 204 -15.94 -8.08 -2.73
N LEU A 205 -17.05 -8.24 -2.01
CA LEU A 205 -17.06 -8.56 -0.58
C LEU A 205 -16.38 -9.90 -0.28
N ARG A 206 -16.36 -10.85 -1.22
CA ARG A 206 -15.59 -12.10 -1.06
C ARG A 206 -14.10 -11.84 -0.82
N PHE A 207 -13.54 -10.79 -1.40
CA PHE A 207 -12.13 -10.37 -1.20
C PHE A 207 -11.90 -9.52 0.04
N VAL A 208 -12.97 -9.23 0.79
CA VAL A 208 -12.93 -8.61 2.11
C VAL A 208 -12.93 -9.69 3.19
N VAL A 209 -13.74 -10.74 2.99
CA VAL A 209 -14.03 -11.74 4.04
C VAL A 209 -13.20 -13.03 3.94
N ASP A 210 -12.30 -13.14 2.96
CA ASP A 210 -11.40 -14.30 2.73
C ASP A 210 -10.17 -14.36 3.66
N GLY A 211 -10.08 -13.46 4.64
CA GLY A 211 -8.97 -13.35 5.57
C GLY A 211 -8.92 -14.44 6.64
N SER A 212 -7.70 -14.91 6.96
CA SER A 212 -7.41 -15.86 8.05
C SER A 212 -7.24 -15.20 9.41
N GLU A 213 -7.15 -13.87 9.47
CA GLU A 213 -7.04 -13.10 10.70
C GLU A 213 -8.22 -13.35 11.65
N PRO A 214 -7.98 -13.53 12.97
CA PRO A 214 -9.06 -13.50 13.94
C PRO A 214 -9.76 -12.13 13.98
N ASP A 215 -11.05 -12.10 14.31
CA ASP A 215 -11.88 -10.88 14.23
C ASP A 215 -11.44 -9.79 15.21
N GLU A 216 -10.98 -10.18 16.40
CA GLU A 216 -10.33 -9.27 17.36
C GLU A 216 -9.08 -8.59 16.80
N VAL A 217 -8.37 -9.24 15.88
CA VAL A 217 -7.15 -8.69 15.26
C VAL A 217 -7.55 -7.71 14.17
N SER A 218 -8.64 -7.95 13.45
CA SER A 218 -9.23 -6.98 12.53
C SER A 218 -9.67 -5.72 13.28
N GLN A 219 -10.34 -5.85 14.43
CA GLN A 219 -10.67 -4.71 15.29
C GLN A 219 -9.39 -3.97 15.74
N TRP A 220 -8.40 -4.71 16.25
CA TRP A 220 -7.11 -4.13 16.62
C TRP A 220 -6.46 -3.37 15.45
N GLY A 221 -6.51 -3.90 14.23
CA GLY A 221 -5.96 -3.23 13.05
C GLY A 221 -6.60 -1.87 12.79
N ARG A 222 -7.93 -1.77 12.95
CA ARG A 222 -8.66 -0.50 12.84
C ARG A 222 -8.26 0.47 13.94
N ASP A 223 -8.23 0.01 15.18
CA ASP A 223 -7.91 0.85 16.35
C ASP A 223 -6.46 1.31 16.34
N MET A 224 -5.52 0.41 16.07
CA MET A 224 -4.10 0.70 15.92
C MET A 224 -3.88 1.79 14.89
N LEU A 225 -4.46 1.66 13.70
CA LEU A 225 -4.23 2.63 12.65
C LEU A 225 -4.81 4.00 13.01
N ARG A 226 -6.02 4.05 13.60
CA ARG A 226 -6.64 5.30 14.05
C ARG A 226 -5.86 5.98 15.16
N ASN A 227 -5.31 5.21 16.09
CA ASN A 227 -4.52 5.74 17.20
C ASN A 227 -3.12 6.19 16.73
N TYR A 228 -2.47 5.40 15.88
CA TYR A 228 -1.07 5.57 15.51
C TYR A 228 -0.83 6.36 14.21
N ARG A 229 -1.61 6.11 13.15
CA ARG A 229 -1.55 6.79 11.84
C ARG A 229 -2.93 7.28 11.39
N PRO A 230 -3.59 8.16 12.17
CA PRO A 230 -4.85 8.77 11.77
C PRO A 230 -4.75 9.49 10.41
N ASP A 231 -3.57 9.98 10.01
CA ASP A 231 -3.31 10.55 8.69
C ASP A 231 -3.54 9.57 7.53
N HIS A 232 -3.37 8.27 7.76
CA HIS A 232 -3.64 7.22 6.74
C HIS A 232 -5.12 6.92 6.57
N VAL A 233 -5.93 7.21 7.60
CA VAL A 233 -7.39 7.09 7.55
C VAL A 233 -7.99 8.31 6.84
N LEU A 234 -7.39 9.48 7.02
CA LEU A 234 -7.91 10.77 6.56
C LEU A 234 -7.37 11.22 5.19
N THR A 235 -6.41 10.49 4.61
CA THR A 235 -5.81 10.84 3.32
C THR A 235 -6.80 10.67 2.17
N GLY A 236 -6.82 11.65 1.26
CA GLY A 236 -7.56 11.56 0.00
C GLY A 236 -6.88 10.70 -1.08
N ASN A 237 -5.68 10.16 -0.79
CA ASN A 237 -4.99 9.25 -1.70
C ASN A 237 -5.56 7.83 -1.56
N GLU A 238 -6.63 7.53 -2.29
CA GLU A 238 -7.31 6.22 -2.26
C GLU A 238 -6.38 5.03 -2.49
N LYS A 239 -5.34 5.20 -3.33
CA LYS A 239 -4.37 4.14 -3.59
C LYS A 239 -3.65 3.73 -2.30
N TRP A 240 -3.32 4.67 -1.43
CA TRP A 240 -2.51 4.43 -0.24
C TRP A 240 -3.26 4.57 1.09
N ARG A 241 -4.55 4.94 1.04
CA ARG A 241 -5.41 4.99 2.23
C ARG A 241 -5.35 3.66 2.98
N TYR A 242 -5.21 3.75 4.29
CA TYR A 242 -4.98 2.64 5.24
C TYR A 242 -3.65 1.89 5.15
N VAL A 243 -3.06 1.73 3.95
CA VAL A 243 -1.92 0.83 3.74
C VAL A 243 -0.56 1.50 3.64
N GLU A 244 -0.47 2.83 3.67
CA GLU A 244 0.79 3.57 3.59
C GLU A 244 1.82 3.13 4.68
N MET A 245 1.37 2.57 5.80
CA MET A 245 2.27 1.99 6.82
C MET A 245 3.23 0.94 6.27
N VAL A 246 2.87 0.19 5.21
CA VAL A 246 3.73 -0.86 4.65
C VAL A 246 5.03 -0.32 4.07
N ARG A 247 5.08 0.97 3.70
CA ARG A 247 6.30 1.64 3.22
C ARG A 247 6.94 2.54 4.27
N SER A 248 6.16 3.13 5.18
CA SER A 248 6.68 4.13 6.12
C SER A 248 7.06 3.60 7.50
N ASN A 249 6.45 2.49 7.97
CA ASN A 249 6.61 2.01 9.36
C ASN A 249 6.97 0.53 9.46
N ILE A 250 6.58 -0.28 8.48
CA ILE A 250 6.99 -1.69 8.45
C ILE A 250 8.40 -1.76 7.88
N ARG A 251 9.37 -1.99 8.77
CA ARG A 251 10.79 -2.05 8.42
C ARG A 251 11.04 -3.10 7.34
N TYR A 252 11.79 -2.73 6.30
CA TYR A 252 12.35 -3.72 5.38
C TYR A 252 13.49 -4.47 6.06
N GLY A 253 13.50 -5.79 5.93
CA GLY A 253 14.45 -6.63 6.65
C GLY A 253 14.34 -8.09 6.25
N SER A 254 14.79 -8.99 7.12
CA SER A 254 14.79 -10.43 6.84
C SER A 254 13.38 -11.01 6.66
N ALA A 255 13.26 -12.04 5.82
CA ALA A 255 12.05 -12.88 5.75
C ALA A 255 11.92 -13.82 6.97
N SER A 256 12.94 -13.90 7.81
CA SER A 256 13.01 -14.82 8.94
C SER A 256 12.01 -14.46 10.04
N VAL A 257 11.21 -15.44 10.45
CA VAL A 257 10.27 -15.36 11.59
C VAL A 257 10.95 -15.68 12.92
N LYS A 258 12.28 -15.80 12.97
CA LYS A 258 13.04 -16.23 14.16
C LYS A 258 12.80 -15.35 15.40
N TYR A 259 12.49 -14.07 15.20
CA TYR A 259 12.24 -13.11 16.26
C TYR A 259 10.75 -12.85 16.50
N ASP A 260 9.87 -13.55 15.77
CA ASP A 260 8.43 -13.48 16.03
C ASP A 260 8.17 -14.09 17.42
N ARG A 261 7.34 -13.40 18.19
CA ARG A 261 6.96 -13.82 19.53
C ARG A 261 5.67 -14.65 19.45
N ASP A 262 5.63 -15.75 20.18
CA ASP A 262 4.49 -16.67 20.21
C ASP A 262 3.24 -16.03 20.84
N ASP A 263 3.41 -15.02 21.70
CA ASP A 263 2.33 -14.30 22.36
C ASP A 263 1.66 -13.22 21.48
N LEU A 264 2.16 -13.01 20.27
CA LEU A 264 1.64 -12.03 19.30
C LEU A 264 0.98 -12.72 18.09
N GLN A 265 0.00 -12.04 17.50
CA GLN A 265 -0.54 -12.44 16.20
C GLN A 265 0.46 -12.16 15.07
N LEU A 266 0.31 -12.83 13.92
CA LEU A 266 1.19 -12.66 12.77
C LEU A 266 1.40 -11.18 12.40
N TYR A 267 0.32 -10.41 12.35
CA TYR A 267 0.36 -9.01 11.91
C TYR A 267 1.03 -8.08 12.93
N GLN A 268 0.89 -8.39 14.23
CA GLN A 268 1.58 -7.68 15.31
C GLN A 268 3.09 -7.97 15.28
N ASN A 269 3.45 -9.23 14.99
CA ASN A 269 4.84 -9.61 14.74
C ASN A 269 5.43 -8.93 13.50
N ILE A 270 4.66 -8.75 12.43
CA ILE A 270 5.10 -7.98 11.24
C ILE A 270 5.34 -6.51 11.61
N LEU A 271 4.50 -5.92 12.45
CA LEU A 271 4.69 -4.54 12.92
C LEU A 271 5.97 -4.39 13.76
N LEU A 272 6.24 -5.35 14.64
CA LEU A 272 7.41 -5.37 15.52
C LEU A 272 8.73 -5.62 14.75
N ASN A 273 8.76 -6.66 13.90
CA ASN A 273 9.98 -7.19 13.31
C ASN A 273 10.19 -6.76 11.84
N GLY A 274 9.16 -6.26 11.17
CA GLY A 274 9.20 -5.94 9.76
C GLY A 274 9.19 -7.18 8.86
N GLY A 275 9.71 -7.03 7.64
CA GLY A 275 9.96 -8.13 6.72
C GLY A 275 10.12 -7.71 5.25
N ILE A 276 10.42 -8.69 4.38
CA ILE A 276 10.48 -8.48 2.92
C ILE A 276 9.08 -8.26 2.30
N CYS A 277 9.04 -8.08 0.98
CA CYS A 277 7.83 -7.83 0.18
C CYS A 277 6.61 -8.70 0.55
N GLY A 278 6.81 -9.99 0.84
CA GLY A 278 5.74 -10.89 1.31
C GLY A 278 5.06 -10.42 2.60
N ARG A 279 5.80 -10.32 3.71
CA ARG A 279 5.26 -9.92 5.02
C ARG A 279 4.61 -8.53 4.99
N ARG A 280 5.22 -7.57 4.29
CA ARG A 280 4.65 -6.22 4.10
C ARG A 280 3.33 -6.27 3.35
N ALA A 281 3.25 -7.05 2.28
CA ALA A 281 1.99 -7.25 1.57
C ALA A 281 0.94 -7.96 2.43
N PHE A 282 1.32 -8.89 3.30
CA PHE A 282 0.37 -9.58 4.19
C PHE A 282 -0.27 -8.60 5.17
N PHE A 283 0.52 -7.74 5.79
CA PHE A 283 0.03 -6.68 6.67
C PHE A 283 -0.89 -5.70 5.93
N GLY A 284 -0.49 -5.25 4.73
CA GLY A 284 -1.33 -4.36 3.93
C GLY A 284 -2.69 -4.96 3.62
N ARG A 285 -2.75 -6.23 3.20
CA ARG A 285 -4.02 -6.92 2.93
C ARG A 285 -4.89 -7.09 4.18
N PHE A 286 -4.26 -7.42 5.31
CA PHE A 286 -4.94 -7.49 6.59
C PHE A 286 -5.61 -6.16 6.96
N ILE A 287 -4.86 -5.05 6.88
CA ILE A 287 -5.42 -3.72 7.20
C ILE A 287 -6.54 -3.35 6.24
N LEU A 288 -6.42 -3.63 4.94
CA LEU A 288 -7.50 -3.38 3.98
C LEU A 288 -8.78 -4.12 4.34
N ARG A 289 -8.68 -5.43 4.66
CA ARG A 289 -9.84 -6.22 5.09
C ARG A 289 -10.43 -5.69 6.39
N ALA A 290 -9.59 -5.32 7.36
CA ALA A 290 -10.04 -4.71 8.61
C ALA A 290 -10.93 -3.47 8.37
N PHE A 291 -10.66 -2.68 7.32
CA PHE A 291 -11.47 -1.52 6.91
C PHE A 291 -12.53 -1.82 5.84
N GLY A 292 -12.75 -3.09 5.49
CA GLY A 292 -13.77 -3.50 4.52
C GLY A 292 -13.37 -3.34 3.05
N ILE A 293 -12.08 -3.20 2.73
CA ILE A 293 -11.61 -2.96 1.37
C ILE A 293 -11.22 -4.27 0.68
N PRO A 294 -11.76 -4.55 -0.53
CA PRO A 294 -11.42 -5.75 -1.30
C PRO A 294 -9.92 -5.81 -1.62
N THR A 295 -9.29 -6.94 -1.32
CA THR A 295 -7.87 -7.14 -1.60
C THR A 295 -7.56 -8.56 -2.05
N THR A 296 -6.52 -8.74 -2.85
CA THR A 296 -6.08 -10.07 -3.25
C THR A 296 -4.57 -10.17 -3.36
N ALA A 297 -4.05 -11.38 -3.15
CA ALA A 297 -2.65 -11.65 -3.39
C ALA A 297 -2.40 -11.76 -4.90
N ARG A 298 -1.46 -10.95 -5.39
CA ARG A 298 -1.04 -10.95 -6.80
C ARG A 298 0.46 -11.27 -6.96
N PRO A 299 0.92 -12.44 -6.50
CA PRO A 299 2.33 -12.80 -6.54
C PRO A 299 2.93 -12.71 -7.95
N SER A 300 4.22 -12.41 -8.00
CA SER A 300 5.05 -12.53 -9.19
C SER A 300 6.37 -13.20 -8.81
N LYS A 301 7.20 -13.57 -9.79
CA LYS A 301 8.46 -14.28 -9.53
C LYS A 301 9.34 -13.46 -8.58
N GLY A 302 9.62 -14.00 -7.39
CA GLY A 302 10.45 -13.35 -6.36
C GLY A 302 9.77 -12.27 -5.52
N HIS A 303 8.50 -11.91 -5.77
CA HIS A 303 7.86 -10.75 -5.13
C HIS A 303 6.48 -11.06 -4.55
N GLY A 304 6.27 -10.67 -3.29
CA GLY A 304 4.96 -10.59 -2.66
C GLY A 304 4.28 -9.27 -3.02
N ALA A 305 3.08 -9.33 -3.58
CA ALA A 305 2.35 -8.14 -4.04
C ALA A 305 1.17 -7.77 -3.14
N LEU A 306 0.93 -6.46 -3.04
CA LEU A 306 -0.22 -5.85 -2.42
C LEU A 306 -1.07 -5.21 -3.52
N CYS A 307 -2.30 -5.66 -3.67
CA CYS A 307 -3.25 -5.17 -4.65
C CYS A 307 -4.63 -5.06 -4.01
N HIS A 308 -5.34 -3.97 -4.29
CA HIS A 308 -6.66 -3.73 -3.70
C HIS A 308 -7.53 -2.86 -4.59
N TRP A 309 -8.82 -2.89 -4.31
CA TRP A 309 -9.82 -2.12 -5.02
C TRP A 309 -9.94 -0.71 -4.46
N THR A 310 -9.97 0.27 -5.37
CA THR A 310 -10.27 1.68 -5.09
C THR A 310 -11.55 2.10 -5.82
N PRO A 311 -12.30 3.08 -5.28
CA PRO A 311 -13.46 3.63 -5.96
C PRO A 311 -13.06 4.28 -7.30
N TYR A 312 -13.96 4.18 -8.28
CA TYR A 312 -13.80 4.86 -9.56
C TYR A 312 -14.06 6.37 -9.42
N GLN A 313 -13.13 7.17 -9.91
CA GLN A 313 -13.16 8.61 -9.98
C GLN A 313 -13.90 9.10 -11.24
N GLN A 314 -14.27 10.38 -11.26
CA GLN A 314 -15.00 10.98 -12.40
C GLN A 314 -14.21 10.96 -13.72
N ASP A 315 -12.88 10.97 -13.64
CA ASP A 315 -11.98 10.88 -14.79
C ASP A 315 -11.78 9.43 -15.29
N GLY A 316 -12.43 8.46 -14.65
CA GLY A 316 -12.34 7.04 -14.99
C GLY A 316 -11.15 6.31 -14.36
N THR A 317 -10.35 6.98 -13.53
CA THR A 317 -9.29 6.32 -12.75
C THR A 317 -9.89 5.57 -11.54
N GLY A 318 -9.24 4.51 -11.07
CA GLY A 318 -9.73 3.69 -9.94
C GLY A 318 -9.80 2.20 -10.27
N GLY A 319 -10.62 1.45 -9.54
CA GLY A 319 -10.67 -0.01 -9.65
C GLY A 319 -9.50 -0.69 -8.93
N TRP A 320 -9.11 -1.88 -9.39
CA TRP A 320 -8.03 -2.65 -8.78
C TRP A 320 -6.66 -2.07 -9.11
N CYS A 321 -5.92 -1.63 -8.08
CA CYS A 321 -4.61 -1.02 -8.20
C CYS A 321 -3.52 -1.86 -7.52
N VAL A 322 -2.28 -1.70 -7.97
CA VAL A 322 -1.09 -2.35 -7.38
C VAL A 322 -0.33 -1.33 -6.52
N ASN A 323 -0.07 -1.71 -5.26
CA ASN A 323 0.71 -0.91 -4.31
C ASN A 323 2.13 -1.40 -4.14
N LEU A 324 2.31 -2.73 -4.03
CA LEU A 324 3.61 -3.39 -3.93
C LEU A 324 3.64 -4.50 -4.98
N GLY A 325 4.77 -4.66 -5.67
CA GLY A 325 4.92 -5.62 -6.77
C GLY A 325 4.95 -4.93 -8.16
N PRO A 326 5.26 -5.68 -9.22
CA PRO A 326 5.26 -5.15 -10.58
C PRO A 326 3.83 -4.83 -11.07
N GLU A 327 3.70 -4.01 -12.10
CA GLU A 327 2.41 -3.69 -12.73
C GLU A 327 1.72 -4.94 -13.33
N TRP A 328 0.42 -4.83 -13.62
CA TRP A 328 -0.40 -5.90 -14.21
C TRP A 328 0.26 -6.54 -15.45
N GLY A 329 0.17 -7.87 -15.58
CA GLY A 329 0.80 -8.66 -16.65
C GLY A 329 2.06 -9.40 -16.23
N ALA A 330 2.67 -9.03 -15.09
CA ALA A 330 3.86 -9.67 -14.54
C ALA A 330 3.58 -10.74 -13.47
N GLY A 331 2.32 -11.10 -13.21
CA GLY A 331 1.93 -11.92 -12.05
C GLY A 331 0.73 -12.82 -12.29
N TYR A 332 0.23 -13.38 -11.20
CA TYR A 332 -0.94 -14.25 -11.19
C TYR A 332 -1.76 -14.03 -9.92
N THR A 333 -3.00 -14.48 -9.92
CA THR A 333 -3.85 -14.51 -8.73
C THR A 333 -4.13 -15.96 -8.31
N LYS A 334 -4.51 -16.16 -7.04
CA LYS A 334 -4.98 -17.46 -6.53
C LYS A 334 -6.45 -17.73 -6.85
N THR A 335 -7.10 -16.84 -7.58
CA THR A 335 -8.51 -16.95 -7.95
C THR A 335 -8.69 -17.90 -9.13
N ARG A 336 -9.94 -18.12 -9.57
CA ARG A 336 -10.23 -18.83 -10.82
C ARG A 336 -9.72 -18.09 -12.07
N TYR A 337 -9.38 -16.81 -11.94
CA TYR A 337 -8.80 -15.93 -12.95
C TYR A 337 -7.27 -15.93 -12.82
N LYS A 338 -6.64 -17.10 -13.04
CA LYS A 338 -5.23 -17.33 -12.66
C LYS A 338 -4.28 -16.27 -13.22
N PRO A 339 -4.26 -15.94 -14.53
CA PRO A 339 -3.48 -14.81 -15.01
C PRO A 339 -4.02 -13.51 -14.44
N ASP A 340 -3.15 -12.64 -13.96
CA ASP A 340 -3.55 -11.39 -13.33
C ASP A 340 -4.29 -10.43 -14.29
N LEU A 341 -3.96 -10.45 -15.58
CA LEU A 341 -4.69 -9.71 -16.61
C LEU A 341 -6.11 -10.24 -16.83
N ASP A 342 -6.32 -11.55 -16.70
CA ASP A 342 -7.67 -12.11 -16.78
C ASP A 342 -8.49 -11.70 -15.55
N PHE A 343 -7.88 -11.69 -14.37
CA PHE A 343 -8.50 -11.14 -13.16
C PHE A 343 -8.88 -9.67 -13.36
N LEU A 344 -7.95 -8.83 -13.83
CA LEU A 344 -8.18 -7.41 -14.09
C LEU A 344 -9.32 -7.23 -15.09
N ALA A 345 -9.29 -7.92 -16.22
CA ALA A 345 -10.32 -7.84 -17.26
C ALA A 345 -11.71 -8.22 -16.71
N THR A 346 -11.81 -9.29 -15.94
CA THR A 346 -13.08 -9.67 -15.31
C THR A 346 -13.56 -8.62 -14.32
N THR A 347 -12.66 -8.05 -13.50
CA THR A 347 -13.06 -7.00 -12.54
C THR A 347 -13.56 -5.73 -13.24
N GLN A 348 -12.95 -5.37 -14.36
CA GLN A 348 -13.36 -4.23 -15.19
C GLN A 348 -14.72 -4.47 -15.83
N ALA A 349 -14.97 -5.68 -16.35
CA ALA A 349 -16.27 -6.02 -16.94
C ALA A 349 -17.40 -6.08 -15.89
N ARG A 350 -17.11 -6.47 -14.65
CA ARG A 350 -18.08 -6.48 -13.53
C ARG A 350 -18.50 -5.07 -13.07
N VAL A 351 -17.86 -4.01 -13.57
CA VAL A 351 -18.28 -2.63 -13.30
C VAL A 351 -19.73 -2.41 -13.75
N ASP A 352 -20.07 -2.88 -14.95
CA ASP A 352 -21.43 -2.93 -15.49
C ASP A 352 -22.06 -4.29 -15.16
N GLN A 353 -22.64 -4.41 -13.97
CA GLN A 353 -23.22 -5.67 -13.48
C GLN A 353 -24.36 -6.18 -14.37
N ALA A 354 -25.16 -5.28 -14.93
CA ALA A 354 -26.30 -5.63 -15.77
C ALA A 354 -25.83 -6.28 -17.08
N THR A 355 -24.85 -5.67 -17.76
CA THR A 355 -24.28 -6.26 -18.98
C THR A 355 -23.42 -7.47 -18.67
N TYR A 356 -22.72 -7.50 -17.53
CA TYR A 356 -21.92 -8.65 -17.10
C TYR A 356 -22.76 -9.92 -16.88
N LEU A 357 -24.05 -9.79 -16.57
CA LEU A 357 -24.95 -10.96 -16.50
C LEU A 357 -25.04 -11.71 -17.83
N LYS A 358 -24.89 -11.03 -18.97
CA LYS A 358 -24.79 -11.69 -20.29
C LYS A 358 -23.56 -12.60 -20.37
N VAL A 359 -22.42 -12.18 -19.79
CA VAL A 359 -21.22 -13.01 -19.68
C VAL A 359 -21.52 -14.27 -18.86
N LYS A 360 -22.17 -14.12 -17.69
CA LYS A 360 -22.54 -15.26 -16.84
C LYS A 360 -23.50 -16.22 -17.53
N ARG A 361 -24.53 -15.73 -18.23
CA ARG A 361 -25.45 -16.59 -19.00
C ARG A 361 -24.75 -17.36 -20.10
N ALA A 362 -23.86 -16.72 -20.86
CA ALA A 362 -23.04 -17.42 -21.84
C ALA A 362 -22.21 -18.54 -21.18
N GLN A 363 -21.58 -18.27 -20.03
CA GLN A 363 -20.84 -19.29 -19.27
C GLN A 363 -21.76 -20.44 -18.80
N TRP A 364 -22.95 -20.12 -18.26
CA TRP A 364 -23.93 -21.12 -17.81
C TRP A 364 -24.42 -22.01 -18.94
N ILE A 365 -24.69 -21.43 -20.11
CA ILE A 365 -25.04 -22.19 -21.31
C ILE A 365 -23.85 -23.06 -21.76
N GLY A 366 -22.62 -22.56 -21.68
CA GLY A 366 -21.41 -23.35 -21.93
C GLY A 366 -21.32 -24.59 -21.04
N SER A 367 -21.71 -24.48 -19.76
CA SER A 367 -21.77 -25.63 -18.85
C SER A 367 -22.78 -26.70 -19.31
N VAL A 368 -23.93 -26.31 -19.89
CA VAL A 368 -24.93 -27.24 -20.45
C VAL A 368 -24.30 -28.14 -21.52
N PHE A 369 -23.47 -27.53 -22.37
CA PHE A 369 -22.74 -28.23 -23.42
C PHE A 369 -21.40 -28.82 -22.95
N GLN A 370 -21.11 -28.74 -21.65
CA GLN A 370 -19.89 -29.24 -21.02
C GLN A 370 -18.62 -28.70 -21.69
N GLU A 371 -18.66 -27.45 -22.15
CA GLU A 371 -17.50 -26.76 -22.67
C GLU A 371 -16.46 -26.57 -21.56
N LYS A 372 -15.17 -26.64 -21.91
CA LYS A 372 -14.11 -26.34 -20.94
C LYS A 372 -14.20 -24.86 -20.53
N PRO A 373 -14.22 -24.54 -19.21
CA PRO A 373 -14.35 -23.17 -18.76
C PRO A 373 -13.09 -22.34 -19.02
N TYR A 374 -13.30 -21.13 -19.55
CA TYR A 374 -12.29 -20.08 -19.73
C TYR A 374 -12.84 -18.74 -19.27
N HIS A 375 -12.10 -18.04 -18.40
CA HIS A 375 -12.54 -16.78 -17.80
C HIS A 375 -11.77 -15.55 -18.31
N GLY A 376 -10.79 -15.75 -19.18
CA GLY A 376 -10.06 -14.68 -19.84
C GLY A 376 -9.20 -15.18 -21.01
N GLU A 377 -8.72 -14.25 -21.84
CA GLU A 377 -7.96 -14.54 -23.05
C GLU A 377 -6.55 -15.05 -22.74
N LYS A 378 -5.92 -14.63 -21.63
CA LYS A 378 -4.56 -15.05 -21.28
C LYS A 378 -4.48 -16.51 -20.90
N GLN A 379 -5.48 -17.03 -20.21
CA GLN A 379 -5.54 -18.47 -19.91
C GLN A 379 -5.68 -19.30 -21.20
N VAL A 380 -6.41 -18.80 -22.21
CA VAL A 380 -6.55 -19.47 -23.51
C VAL A 380 -5.20 -19.51 -24.24
N GLU A 381 -4.48 -18.38 -24.27
CA GLU A 381 -3.14 -18.26 -24.83
C GLU A 381 -2.17 -19.24 -24.14
N GLN A 382 -2.13 -19.26 -22.80
CA GLN A 382 -1.24 -20.12 -22.02
C GLN A 382 -1.49 -21.62 -22.24
N ASP A 383 -2.75 -22.02 -22.37
CA ASP A 383 -3.08 -23.42 -22.62
C ASP A 383 -2.80 -23.86 -24.08
N ASN A 384 -2.33 -22.95 -24.95
CA ASN A 384 -2.08 -23.19 -26.39
C ASN A 384 -3.26 -23.88 -27.11
N LYS A 385 -4.51 -23.56 -26.74
CA LYS A 385 -5.68 -24.27 -27.27
C LYS A 385 -6.34 -23.55 -28.45
N PRO A 386 -6.38 -24.16 -29.64
CA PRO A 386 -7.03 -23.56 -30.80
C PRO A 386 -8.57 -23.68 -30.79
N ASN A 387 -9.17 -24.48 -29.91
CA ASN A 387 -10.60 -24.80 -29.93
C ASN A 387 -11.29 -24.49 -28.59
N ILE A 388 -11.54 -23.20 -28.34
CA ILE A 388 -12.43 -22.73 -27.27
C ILE A 388 -13.89 -23.04 -27.65
N GLY A 389 -14.67 -23.50 -26.67
CA GLY A 389 -16.11 -23.73 -26.85
C GLY A 389 -16.83 -22.46 -27.33
N PHE A 390 -17.93 -22.64 -28.07
CA PHE A 390 -18.65 -21.52 -28.69
C PHE A 390 -19.16 -20.53 -27.65
N TRP A 391 -19.72 -21.03 -26.54
CA TRP A 391 -20.32 -20.21 -25.50
C TRP A 391 -19.30 -19.53 -24.61
N TYR A 392 -18.20 -20.21 -24.25
CA TYR A 392 -17.09 -19.54 -23.57
C TYR A 392 -16.40 -18.50 -24.45
N LYS A 393 -16.26 -18.74 -25.76
CA LYS A 393 -15.77 -17.72 -26.71
C LYS A 393 -16.70 -16.50 -26.74
N THR A 394 -18.00 -16.73 -26.76
CA THR A 394 -19.03 -15.68 -26.72
C THR A 394 -18.93 -14.88 -25.43
N SER A 395 -18.74 -15.55 -24.28
CA SER A 395 -18.57 -14.88 -22.98
C SER A 395 -17.37 -13.93 -22.96
N LEU A 396 -16.24 -14.34 -23.54
CA LEU A 396 -15.03 -13.50 -23.63
C LEU A 396 -15.22 -12.31 -24.58
N GLN A 397 -15.97 -12.50 -25.68
CA GLN A 397 -16.29 -11.42 -26.61
C GLN A 397 -17.17 -10.36 -25.94
N ILE A 398 -18.20 -10.77 -25.20
CA ILE A 398 -19.06 -9.85 -24.44
C ILE A 398 -18.23 -9.12 -23.37
N GLN A 399 -17.38 -9.85 -22.63
CA GLN A 399 -16.48 -9.25 -21.63
C GLN A 399 -15.61 -8.14 -22.25
N LYS A 400 -15.01 -8.41 -23.42
CA LYS A 400 -14.18 -7.44 -24.16
C LYS A 400 -14.97 -6.23 -24.65
N GLN A 401 -16.22 -6.43 -25.08
CA GLN A 401 -17.11 -5.34 -25.48
C GLN A 401 -17.43 -4.41 -24.31
N ILE A 402 -17.71 -4.96 -23.12
CA ILE A 402 -17.92 -4.17 -21.90
C ILE A 402 -16.69 -3.31 -21.63
N ILE A 403 -15.50 -3.94 -21.59
CA ILE A 403 -14.24 -3.25 -21.27
C ILE A 403 -13.94 -2.11 -22.26
N ASN A 404 -14.11 -2.35 -23.56
CA ASN A 404 -13.89 -1.33 -24.59
C ASN A 404 -14.90 -0.16 -24.50
N GLY A 405 -16.08 -0.38 -23.91
CA GLY A 405 -17.11 0.65 -23.72
C GLY A 405 -16.95 1.50 -22.46
N LEU A 406 -16.09 1.11 -21.51
CA LEU A 406 -15.98 1.71 -20.16
C LEU A 406 -15.75 3.23 -20.10
N PRO A 407 -14.96 3.89 -20.98
CA PRO A 407 -14.73 5.33 -20.89
C PRO A 407 -16.01 6.18 -20.95
N THR A 408 -17.07 5.66 -21.58
CA THR A 408 -18.37 6.34 -21.77
C THR A 408 -19.34 6.07 -20.61
N THR A 409 -19.20 4.94 -19.93
CA THR A 409 -20.15 4.42 -18.93
C THR A 409 -19.74 4.75 -17.48
N MET A 410 -18.44 4.94 -17.23
CA MET A 410 -17.91 5.20 -15.88
C MET A 410 -18.39 6.52 -15.26
N GLN A 411 -18.73 7.54 -16.06
CA GLN A 411 -19.16 8.85 -15.56
C GLN A 411 -20.53 8.83 -14.83
N SER A 412 -21.33 7.76 -14.98
CA SER A 412 -22.72 7.72 -14.48
C SER A 412 -23.06 6.56 -13.53
N GLN A 413 -22.38 5.41 -13.59
CA GLN A 413 -22.84 4.19 -12.89
C GLN A 413 -22.19 3.88 -11.53
N ARG A 414 -20.93 4.31 -11.29
CA ARG A 414 -20.22 4.06 -10.01
C ARG A 414 -19.64 5.33 -9.35
N VAL A 415 -19.82 6.50 -9.97
CA VAL A 415 -19.51 7.78 -9.34
C VAL A 415 -20.68 8.12 -8.41
N ASN A 416 -20.56 7.81 -7.12
CA ASN A 416 -21.61 8.16 -6.19
C ASN A 416 -21.60 9.69 -5.95
N LYS A 417 -22.67 10.36 -6.37
CA LYS A 417 -22.78 11.83 -6.30
C LYS A 417 -23.44 12.35 -5.04
N LYS A 418 -23.95 11.51 -4.13
CA LYS A 418 -24.60 11.92 -2.87
C LYS A 418 -24.98 10.66 -2.07
N VAL A 419 -24.83 10.69 -0.75
CA VAL A 419 -25.24 9.66 0.23
C VAL A 419 -24.21 8.55 0.47
N HIS A 420 -23.03 8.90 0.99
CA HIS A 420 -22.31 7.98 1.88
C HIS A 420 -22.65 8.39 3.32
N LYS A 421 -22.96 7.42 4.20
CA LYS A 421 -22.97 7.69 5.64
C LYS A 421 -21.57 8.16 6.02
N SER A 422 -21.45 9.30 6.70
CA SER A 422 -20.17 9.77 7.19
C SER A 422 -19.54 8.71 8.09
N THR A 423 -18.34 8.28 7.75
CA THR A 423 -17.52 7.41 8.60
C THR A 423 -17.24 8.07 9.94
N MET A 424 -16.86 7.30 10.96
CA MET A 424 -16.41 7.82 12.24
C MET A 424 -15.31 8.87 12.06
N ALA A 425 -14.41 8.64 11.10
CA ALA A 425 -13.35 9.57 10.74
C ALA A 425 -13.89 10.91 10.20
N GLU A 426 -14.81 10.87 9.23
CA GLU A 426 -15.44 12.07 8.68
C GLU A 426 -16.30 12.79 9.72
N GLN A 427 -17.00 12.06 10.59
CA GLN A 427 -17.77 12.63 11.68
C GLN A 427 -16.86 13.36 12.67
N LEU A 428 -15.71 12.78 13.03
CA LEU A 428 -14.72 13.42 13.89
C LEU A 428 -14.13 14.68 13.23
N GLN A 429 -13.85 14.64 11.93
CA GLN A 429 -13.42 15.83 11.18
C GLN A 429 -14.49 16.93 11.11
N ALA A 430 -15.76 16.56 10.92
CA ALA A 430 -16.88 17.50 10.78
C ALA A 430 -17.29 18.15 12.11
N LYS A 431 -17.02 17.50 13.25
CA LYS A 431 -17.27 18.08 14.58
C LYS A 431 -16.40 19.32 14.77
N LYS A 432 -17.04 20.50 14.85
CA LYS A 432 -16.41 21.72 15.37
C LYS A 432 -16.01 21.53 16.83
N ILE A 433 -14.92 22.18 17.22
CA ILE A 433 -14.34 22.12 18.56
C ILE A 433 -15.43 22.49 19.59
N PRO A 434 -15.76 21.62 20.57
CA PRO A 434 -16.57 22.03 21.70
C PRO A 434 -15.81 23.11 22.48
N VAL A 435 -16.53 24.14 22.95
CA VAL A 435 -15.95 25.26 23.70
C VAL A 435 -15.24 24.79 25.00
N ASP A 436 -15.57 23.57 25.47
CA ASP A 436 -15.25 23.08 26.81
C ASP A 436 -14.16 22.00 26.84
N THR A 437 -13.52 21.66 25.71
CA THR A 437 -12.41 20.68 25.73
C THR A 437 -11.20 21.29 26.45
N PRO A 438 -10.62 20.64 27.49
CA PRO A 438 -9.54 21.22 28.28
C PRO A 438 -8.32 21.51 27.40
N LYS A 439 -8.19 22.80 27.04
CA LYS A 439 -7.02 23.38 26.39
C LYS A 439 -6.08 24.03 27.41
N GLN A 440 -6.17 23.60 28.66
CA GLN A 440 -5.43 24.17 29.78
C GLN A 440 -4.82 23.04 30.60
N VAL A 441 -3.70 23.36 31.24
CA VAL A 441 -3.04 22.50 32.22
C VAL A 441 -3.98 22.34 33.42
N ILE A 442 -4.17 21.10 33.86
CA ILE A 442 -5.04 20.73 34.98
C ILE A 442 -4.15 20.47 36.19
N TYR A 443 -4.41 21.16 37.29
CA TYR A 443 -3.68 21.04 38.55
C TYR A 443 -4.52 20.24 39.55
N GLY A 444 -4.00 19.09 39.96
CA GLY A 444 -4.71 18.08 40.74
C GLY A 444 -5.46 17.10 39.83
N THR A 445 -5.19 15.80 40.00
CA THR A 445 -5.97 14.71 39.42
C THR A 445 -6.86 14.09 40.50
N PRO A 446 -7.88 13.29 40.15
CA PRO A 446 -8.68 12.57 41.13
C PRO A 446 -7.85 11.69 42.08
N ASP A 447 -6.71 11.18 41.59
CA ASP A 447 -5.84 10.25 42.33
C ASP A 447 -4.68 10.94 43.06
N ASP A 448 -4.22 12.12 42.60
CA ASP A 448 -3.19 12.91 43.28
C ASP A 448 -3.47 14.42 43.17
N PRO A 449 -3.79 15.10 44.29
CA PRO A 449 -4.07 16.54 44.29
C PRO A 449 -2.85 17.41 43.94
N ASN A 450 -1.64 16.86 43.94
CA ASN A 450 -0.42 17.56 43.58
C ASN A 450 0.10 17.21 42.18
N ALA A 451 -0.53 16.26 41.48
CA ALA A 451 -0.17 15.94 40.10
C ALA A 451 -0.64 17.05 39.14
N ILE A 452 0.08 17.20 38.03
CA ILE A 452 -0.23 18.18 36.98
C ILE A 452 -0.43 17.40 35.69
N LEU A 453 -1.65 17.46 35.15
CA LEU A 453 -1.99 16.86 33.86
C LEU A 453 -1.89 17.92 32.77
N ILE A 454 -1.07 17.65 31.77
CA ILE A 454 -0.79 18.51 30.62
C ILE A 454 -1.38 17.82 29.39
N PRO A 455 -2.58 18.20 28.91
CA PRO A 455 -3.09 17.63 27.66
C PRO A 455 -2.15 17.99 26.51
N ALA A 456 -1.80 17.02 25.66
CA ALA A 456 -0.74 17.18 24.67
C ALA A 456 -1.02 18.32 23.68
N ALA A 457 -2.30 18.61 23.42
CA ALA A 457 -2.73 19.72 22.55
C ALA A 457 -2.60 21.13 23.15
N THR A 458 -2.12 21.27 24.40
CA THR A 458 -1.97 22.58 25.09
C THR A 458 -0.61 23.25 24.89
N PHE A 459 0.21 22.77 23.96
CA PHE A 459 1.56 23.32 23.76
C PHE A 459 1.51 24.81 23.41
N CYS A 460 2.49 25.55 23.92
CA CYS A 460 2.69 26.96 23.69
C CYS A 460 3.13 27.19 22.24
N GLN A 461 2.47 28.09 21.50
CA GLN A 461 2.83 28.38 20.11
C GLN A 461 4.32 28.75 19.98
N PRO A 462 5.12 27.96 19.26
CA PRO A 462 6.54 28.24 19.11
C PRO A 462 6.72 29.36 18.08
N LYS A 463 7.43 30.42 18.48
CA LYS A 463 7.71 31.61 17.64
C LYS A 463 8.55 31.32 16.38
N LYS A 464 8.94 30.07 16.13
CA LYS A 464 9.61 29.59 14.91
C LYS A 464 9.01 28.24 14.49
N SER A 465 8.36 28.22 13.32
CA SER A 465 7.88 27.08 12.52
C SER A 465 8.04 25.67 13.14
N THR A 466 7.00 25.15 13.78
CA THR A 466 6.85 23.71 14.02
C THR A 466 5.89 23.15 12.98
N ARG A 467 6.44 22.87 11.80
CA ARG A 467 5.72 22.33 10.64
C ARG A 467 5.13 20.92 10.89
N ASP A 468 5.49 20.30 12.02
CA ASP A 468 5.62 18.85 12.18
C ASP A 468 4.83 18.26 13.37
N VAL A 469 4.09 19.10 14.10
CA VAL A 469 3.27 18.71 15.25
C VAL A 469 1.81 18.83 14.82
N GLN A 470 1.15 17.71 14.53
CA GLN A 470 -0.25 17.72 14.11
C GLN A 470 -1.15 17.50 15.32
N VAL A 471 -2.06 18.43 15.56
CA VAL A 471 -3.09 18.28 16.58
C VAL A 471 -4.35 17.78 15.91
N MET A 472 -4.89 16.69 16.42
CA MET A 472 -6.12 16.12 15.90
C MET A 472 -6.93 15.45 17.00
N ARG A 473 -8.21 15.21 16.69
CA ARG A 473 -9.07 14.45 17.59
C ARG A 473 -8.56 13.03 17.69
N SER A 474 -8.56 12.50 18.90
CA SER A 474 -8.32 11.09 19.14
C SER A 474 -9.55 10.28 18.78
N PHE A 475 -9.31 9.07 18.25
CA PHE A 475 -10.34 8.07 18.01
C PHE A 475 -10.64 7.23 19.26
N HIS A 476 -10.08 7.58 20.43
CA HIS A 476 -10.30 6.85 21.68
C HIS A 476 -11.80 6.74 22.02
N PRO A 477 -12.33 5.54 22.23
CA PRO A 477 -13.77 5.31 22.36
C PRO A 477 -14.38 5.89 23.65
N VAL A 478 -13.58 6.13 24.68
CA VAL A 478 -14.06 6.61 25.99
C VAL A 478 -14.01 8.13 26.12
N ASP A 479 -12.95 8.79 25.61
CA ASP A 479 -12.68 10.20 25.97
C ASP A 479 -12.53 11.13 24.76
N GLY A 480 -12.39 10.58 23.53
CA GLY A 480 -12.43 11.33 22.25
C GLY A 480 -11.61 12.63 22.18
N GLY A 481 -10.60 12.77 23.04
CA GLY A 481 -9.91 14.02 23.34
C GLY A 481 -8.98 14.50 22.21
N TRP A 482 -7.92 15.22 22.55
CA TRP A 482 -6.92 15.62 21.57
C TRP A 482 -5.67 14.76 21.69
N GLN A 483 -5.07 14.43 20.54
CA GLN A 483 -3.74 13.87 20.47
C GLN A 483 -2.84 14.74 19.61
N VAL A 484 -1.57 14.74 19.97
CA VAL A 484 -0.49 15.20 19.10
C VAL A 484 0.02 13.99 18.33
N TYR A 485 0.02 14.09 17.01
CA TYR A 485 0.64 13.15 16.10
C TYR A 485 1.93 13.76 15.53
N LEU A 486 3.02 13.00 15.65
CA LEU A 486 4.33 13.36 15.10
C LEU A 486 4.66 12.40 13.94
N PRO A 487 4.57 12.83 12.67
CA PRO A 487 4.77 11.95 11.52
C PRO A 487 6.19 11.39 11.40
N SER A 488 6.34 10.27 10.69
CA SER A 488 7.63 9.87 10.10
C SER A 488 7.87 10.75 8.87
N PHE A 489 9.07 11.32 8.72
CA PHE A 489 9.36 12.32 7.69
C PHE A 489 10.28 11.78 6.60
N PRO A 490 9.90 11.85 5.30
CA PRO A 490 10.87 12.01 4.24
C PRO A 490 11.45 13.42 4.31
N SER A 491 12.70 13.60 3.90
CA SER A 491 13.38 14.90 3.94
C SER A 491 12.59 15.93 3.09
N GLN A 492 11.98 16.95 3.72
CA GLN A 492 11.38 18.08 3.01
C GLN A 492 12.32 19.29 3.04
N GLY A 493 12.54 19.90 1.88
CA GLY A 493 13.36 21.09 1.72
C GLY A 493 13.78 21.32 0.27
N LEU A 494 14.45 22.46 0.02
CA LEU A 494 15.05 22.75 -1.28
C LEU A 494 16.00 21.61 -1.65
N THR A 495 15.86 21.03 -2.83
CA THR A 495 16.73 19.96 -3.30
C THR A 495 17.87 20.51 -4.13
N ILE A 496 18.93 19.73 -4.30
CA ILE A 496 20.06 20.08 -5.17
C ILE A 496 20.08 19.09 -6.34
N VAL A 497 20.51 19.57 -7.50
CA VAL A 497 20.97 18.72 -8.60
C VAL A 497 22.39 19.11 -9.00
N ARG A 498 23.16 18.16 -9.54
CA ARG A 498 24.61 18.27 -9.75
C ARG A 498 25.04 18.12 -11.22
N GLY A 499 26.22 18.66 -11.53
CA GLY A 499 27.00 18.40 -12.77
C GLY A 499 26.72 19.30 -13.98
N GLY A 500 25.53 19.88 -14.07
CA GLY A 500 25.13 20.73 -15.19
C GLY A 500 24.30 20.00 -16.24
N THR A 501 24.02 20.63 -17.38
CA THR A 501 23.19 20.05 -18.45
C THR A 501 23.57 20.53 -19.84
N TRP A 502 23.06 19.86 -20.87
CA TRP A 502 23.08 20.24 -22.29
C TRP A 502 22.59 21.68 -22.57
N LYS A 503 21.88 22.35 -21.64
CA LYS A 503 21.45 23.75 -21.75
C LYS A 503 22.44 24.78 -21.23
N MET A 504 23.41 24.37 -20.42
CA MET A 504 24.24 25.29 -19.65
C MET A 504 25.49 25.71 -20.39
N ASP A 505 25.97 26.91 -20.07
CA ASP A 505 27.26 27.39 -20.54
C ASP A 505 28.37 26.47 -20.00
N PRO A 506 29.43 26.21 -20.78
CA PRO A 506 30.47 25.23 -20.42
C PRO A 506 31.12 25.49 -19.05
N ALA A 507 31.25 26.76 -18.66
CA ALA A 507 31.84 27.13 -17.38
C ALA A 507 31.02 26.66 -16.15
N ASP A 508 29.73 26.34 -16.33
CA ASP A 508 28.84 25.94 -15.25
C ASP A 508 28.61 24.42 -15.18
N CYS A 509 29.17 23.64 -16.11
CA CYS A 509 29.18 22.18 -16.08
C CYS A 509 30.47 21.68 -15.43
N SER A 510 30.57 21.66 -14.09
CA SER A 510 31.83 21.38 -13.37
C SER A 510 31.62 20.48 -12.14
N SER A 511 32.71 20.02 -11.51
CA SER A 511 32.64 19.15 -10.31
C SER A 511 31.84 19.78 -9.18
N GLY A 512 32.04 21.08 -8.94
CA GLY A 512 31.37 21.85 -7.90
C GLY A 512 29.97 22.34 -8.27
N ALA A 513 29.52 22.15 -9.52
CA ALA A 513 28.28 22.73 -10.01
C ALA A 513 27.04 22.15 -9.31
N ARG A 514 26.26 23.05 -8.69
CA ARG A 514 25.01 22.78 -7.99
C ARG A 514 23.94 23.77 -8.42
N LEU A 515 22.73 23.27 -8.65
CA LEU A 515 21.55 24.08 -8.94
C LEU A 515 20.46 23.81 -7.91
N LYS A 516 19.78 24.86 -7.47
CA LYS A 516 18.61 24.72 -6.61
C LYS A 516 17.44 24.14 -7.38
N SER A 517 16.90 23.05 -6.87
CA SER A 517 15.60 22.55 -7.24
C SER A 517 14.58 22.99 -6.18
N GLY A 518 13.49 23.64 -6.59
CA GLY A 518 12.42 24.10 -5.70
C GLY A 518 11.58 22.98 -5.05
N GLY A 519 12.17 21.81 -4.77
CA GLY A 519 11.54 20.61 -4.22
C GLY A 519 10.69 19.82 -5.21
N TYR A 520 9.95 20.51 -6.08
CA TYR A 520 8.93 19.90 -6.95
C TYR A 520 9.16 20.09 -8.45
N GLY A 521 10.27 20.70 -8.84
CA GLY A 521 10.58 20.96 -10.24
C GLY A 521 10.82 19.67 -11.03
N LYS A 522 10.23 19.58 -12.23
CA LYS A 522 10.50 18.55 -13.24
C LYS A 522 10.82 19.25 -14.55
N TYR A 523 12.05 19.10 -15.03
CA TYR A 523 12.52 19.77 -16.23
C TYR A 523 13.15 18.77 -17.18
N ALA A 524 13.06 19.04 -18.49
CA ALA A 524 13.56 18.16 -19.55
C ALA A 524 15.09 17.99 -19.55
N ASP A 525 15.77 18.68 -18.65
CA ASP A 525 17.21 18.64 -18.43
C ASP A 525 17.58 18.02 -17.08
N TRP A 526 16.62 17.50 -16.31
CA TRP A 526 16.84 16.90 -14.99
C TRP A 526 16.57 15.40 -15.04
N GLY A 527 17.63 14.63 -14.81
CA GLY A 527 17.63 13.18 -14.70
C GLY A 527 18.17 12.71 -13.36
N MET A 528 18.75 11.51 -13.36
CA MET A 528 19.29 10.90 -12.15
C MET A 528 20.38 9.89 -12.46
N ARG A 529 21.17 9.59 -11.43
CA ARG A 529 22.09 8.46 -11.38
C ARG A 529 21.87 7.72 -10.07
N VAL A 530 21.99 6.40 -10.10
CA VAL A 530 21.80 5.57 -8.90
C VAL A 530 23.13 5.17 -8.30
N ALA A 531 23.16 5.12 -6.97
CA ALA A 531 24.22 4.52 -6.18
C ALA A 531 23.71 3.21 -5.57
N LEU A 532 24.65 2.32 -5.27
CA LEU A 532 24.43 1.09 -4.52
C LEU A 532 25.49 1.05 -3.42
N SER A 533 25.06 0.85 -2.18
CA SER A 533 25.96 0.76 -1.02
C SER A 533 27.05 -0.31 -1.24
N GLY A 534 28.25 -0.03 -0.75
CA GLY A 534 29.39 -0.95 -0.85
C GLY A 534 29.20 -2.23 -0.02
N PRO A 535 30.14 -3.19 -0.10
CA PRO A 535 30.09 -4.41 0.71
C PRO A 535 29.98 -4.08 2.21
N ASP A 536 29.09 -4.79 2.92
CA ASP A 536 28.80 -4.56 4.35
C ASP A 536 30.04 -4.71 5.27
N ASP A 537 31.08 -5.40 4.80
CA ASP A 537 32.35 -5.62 5.53
C ASP A 537 33.41 -4.53 5.24
N GLY A 538 33.08 -3.52 4.43
CA GLY A 538 34.00 -2.45 4.05
C GLY A 538 35.10 -2.88 3.07
N SER A 539 35.03 -4.09 2.53
CA SER A 539 36.04 -4.60 1.59
C SER A 539 35.99 -3.87 0.24
N VAL A 540 37.16 -3.74 -0.39
CA VAL A 540 37.26 -3.27 -1.78
C VAL A 540 37.00 -4.46 -2.70
N PRO A 541 35.99 -4.41 -3.58
CA PRO A 541 35.69 -5.47 -4.53
C PRO A 541 36.88 -5.76 -5.45
N SER A 542 37.06 -7.04 -5.79
CA SER A 542 38.10 -7.49 -6.73
C SER A 542 37.85 -7.01 -8.17
N GLN A 543 36.59 -6.78 -8.54
CA GLN A 543 36.17 -6.18 -9.80
C GLN A 543 35.69 -4.76 -9.56
N ARG A 544 36.12 -3.80 -10.39
CA ARG A 544 35.71 -2.39 -10.28
C ARG A 544 34.45 -2.05 -11.06
N GLU A 545 33.91 -2.98 -11.84
CA GLU A 545 32.66 -2.82 -12.58
C GLU A 545 31.67 -3.91 -12.18
N LEU A 546 30.39 -3.56 -12.12
CA LEU A 546 29.28 -4.43 -11.80
C LEU A 546 28.20 -4.23 -12.86
N SER A 547 27.72 -5.33 -13.46
CA SER A 547 26.59 -5.30 -14.39
C SER A 547 25.38 -5.97 -13.75
N ILE A 548 24.23 -5.30 -13.82
CA ILE A 548 22.98 -5.74 -13.19
C ILE A 548 21.91 -5.83 -14.25
N ASP A 549 21.31 -7.01 -14.42
CA ASP A 549 20.23 -7.21 -15.38
C ASP A 549 18.92 -6.67 -14.79
N LEU A 550 18.32 -5.67 -15.45
CA LEU A 550 17.05 -5.06 -15.00
C LEU A 550 15.82 -5.79 -15.53
N ASP A 551 15.97 -6.50 -16.66
CA ASP A 551 14.95 -7.38 -17.22
C ASP A 551 15.31 -8.84 -16.94
N ALA A 552 14.77 -9.41 -15.87
CA ALA A 552 15.00 -10.81 -15.52
C ALA A 552 14.35 -11.81 -16.51
N VAL A 553 13.46 -11.36 -17.40
CA VAL A 553 12.74 -12.21 -18.35
C VAL A 553 13.53 -12.34 -19.65
N HIS A 554 14.12 -11.25 -20.15
CA HIS A 554 14.84 -11.26 -21.43
C HIS A 554 16.35 -10.95 -21.33
N GLY A 555 16.84 -10.39 -20.21
CA GLY A 555 18.26 -10.11 -19.98
C GLY A 555 18.86 -9.02 -20.89
N THR A 556 18.02 -8.19 -21.52
CA THR A 556 18.41 -7.27 -22.59
C THR A 556 18.82 -5.88 -22.09
N VAL A 557 18.23 -5.39 -21.00
CA VAL A 557 18.54 -4.08 -20.41
C VAL A 557 19.39 -4.26 -19.15
N LYS A 558 20.58 -3.65 -19.17
CA LYS A 558 21.57 -3.75 -18.10
C LYS A 558 21.86 -2.40 -17.49
N LEU A 559 22.09 -2.38 -16.18
CA LEU A 559 22.67 -1.27 -15.46
C LEU A 559 24.14 -1.59 -15.15
N GLU A 560 25.06 -0.83 -15.74
CA GLU A 560 26.48 -0.89 -15.41
C GLU A 560 26.79 0.08 -14.27
N MET A 561 27.59 -0.37 -13.31
CA MET A 561 28.03 0.41 -12.16
C MET A 561 29.54 0.29 -11.99
N VAL A 562 30.14 1.32 -11.42
CA VAL A 562 31.57 1.45 -11.15
C VAL A 562 31.77 1.57 -9.64
N PHE A 563 32.72 0.82 -9.09
CA PHE A 563 33.11 0.92 -7.69
C PHE A 563 33.98 2.17 -7.47
N VAL A 564 33.51 3.06 -6.62
CA VAL A 564 34.20 4.25 -6.16
C VAL A 564 34.82 3.94 -4.79
N PRO A 565 36.16 3.97 -4.65
CA PRO A 565 36.83 3.60 -3.40
C PRO A 565 36.61 4.66 -2.31
N PRO A 566 36.73 4.30 -1.01
CA PRO A 566 36.76 5.29 0.07
C PRO A 566 37.96 6.22 -0.07
N GLY A 567 37.84 7.44 0.45
CA GLY A 567 38.93 8.42 0.38
C GLY A 567 38.54 9.81 0.87
N SER A 568 39.51 10.72 0.86
CA SER A 568 39.30 12.13 1.20
C SER A 568 39.47 13.04 -0.02
N PHE A 569 38.70 14.11 -0.08
CA PHE A 569 38.83 15.14 -1.11
C PHE A 569 38.45 16.53 -0.56
N LEU A 570 38.72 17.56 -1.36
CA LEU A 570 38.26 18.92 -1.07
C LEU A 570 36.96 19.17 -1.84
N MET A 571 35.86 19.28 -1.10
CA MET A 571 34.51 19.53 -1.63
C MET A 571 34.26 21.03 -1.72
N GLY A 572 33.66 21.47 -2.83
CA GLY A 572 33.34 22.88 -3.09
C GLY A 572 33.89 23.41 -4.41
N GLY A 573 33.45 24.60 -4.79
CA GLY A 573 33.65 25.14 -6.14
C GLY A 573 33.97 26.63 -6.15
N ASP A 574 33.32 27.37 -7.04
CA ASP A 574 33.59 28.79 -7.26
C ASP A 574 33.16 29.64 -6.05
N PRO A 575 34.10 30.32 -5.36
CA PRO A 575 33.75 31.14 -4.20
C PRO A 575 32.89 32.36 -4.53
N ASN A 576 32.79 32.74 -5.80
CA ASN A 576 32.02 33.89 -6.26
C ASN A 576 30.54 33.56 -6.54
N LYS A 577 30.16 32.28 -6.60
CA LYS A 577 28.74 31.92 -6.75
C LYS A 577 27.96 32.28 -5.50
N LYS A 578 26.89 33.04 -5.71
CA LYS A 578 26.04 33.58 -4.65
C LYS A 578 24.73 32.81 -4.57
N ASP A 579 24.10 32.91 -3.40
CA ASP A 579 22.77 32.36 -3.21
C ASP A 579 21.74 33.14 -4.03
N ALA A 580 21.11 32.51 -5.02
CA ALA A 580 20.05 33.11 -5.84
C ALA A 580 18.91 32.11 -6.12
N ARG A 581 17.93 32.49 -6.94
CA ARG A 581 16.73 31.65 -7.19
C ARG A 581 17.07 30.25 -7.73
N PHE A 582 18.08 30.15 -8.58
CA PHE A 582 18.53 28.89 -9.18
C PHE A 582 20.01 28.60 -8.89
N GLU A 583 20.72 29.51 -8.21
CA GLU A 583 22.15 29.36 -7.88
C GLU A 583 22.35 28.90 -6.44
N CYS A 584 23.32 28.03 -6.22
CA CYS A 584 23.75 27.55 -4.91
C CYS A 584 25.12 28.15 -4.55
N VAL A 585 25.36 28.37 -3.26
CA VAL A 585 26.71 28.69 -2.75
C VAL A 585 27.59 27.44 -2.85
N GLU A 586 28.77 27.57 -3.43
CA GLU A 586 29.75 26.48 -3.60
C GLU A 586 30.93 26.59 -2.61
N SER A 587 30.89 27.56 -1.68
CA SER A 587 31.94 27.87 -0.71
C SER A 587 31.50 27.68 0.76
N PRO A 588 32.43 27.50 1.71
CA PRO A 588 33.87 27.33 1.51
C PRO A 588 34.19 25.95 0.94
N LYS A 589 35.36 25.85 0.30
CA LYS A 589 35.99 24.54 0.07
C LYS A 589 36.33 23.92 1.43
N HIS A 590 35.95 22.66 1.63
CA HIS A 590 36.12 21.96 2.90
C HIS A 590 36.51 20.49 2.68
N LYS A 591 37.27 19.92 3.62
CA LYS A 591 37.73 18.53 3.50
C LYS A 591 36.61 17.57 3.89
N VAL A 592 36.35 16.59 3.03
CA VAL A 592 35.39 15.51 3.25
C VAL A 592 36.12 14.16 3.12
N THR A 593 35.73 13.20 3.95
CA THR A 593 36.21 11.82 3.93
C THR A 593 35.02 10.89 3.80
N LEU A 594 35.01 10.08 2.74
CA LEU A 594 34.07 8.97 2.58
C LEU A 594 34.72 7.71 3.14
N THR A 595 34.15 7.13 4.18
CA THR A 595 34.76 6.01 4.93
C THR A 595 34.54 4.67 4.23
N ASN A 596 33.45 4.56 3.48
CA ASN A 596 33.08 3.36 2.74
C ASN A 596 33.14 3.63 1.24
N GLY A 597 33.57 2.62 0.48
CA GLY A 597 33.37 2.63 -0.96
C GLY A 597 31.92 2.35 -1.32
N PHE A 598 31.51 2.73 -2.51
CA PHE A 598 30.15 2.53 -3.01
C PHE A 598 30.18 2.29 -4.51
N TRP A 599 29.13 1.69 -5.04
CA TRP A 599 28.92 1.55 -6.47
C TRP A 599 28.12 2.74 -6.98
N LEU A 600 28.54 3.32 -8.09
CA LEU A 600 27.81 4.40 -8.75
C LEU A 600 27.53 4.01 -10.19
N GLY A 601 26.33 4.31 -10.70
CA GLY A 601 25.98 4.04 -12.10
C GLY A 601 27.07 4.58 -13.04
N LYS A 602 27.55 3.77 -13.98
CA LYS A 602 28.57 4.15 -14.98
C LYS A 602 28.10 5.32 -15.83
N TYR A 603 26.79 5.34 -16.09
CA TYR A 603 26.03 6.35 -16.82
C TYR A 603 24.89 6.90 -15.95
N PRO A 604 24.31 8.07 -16.29
CA PRO A 604 22.98 8.44 -15.80
C PRO A 604 21.96 7.35 -16.19
N VAL A 605 20.89 7.22 -15.42
CA VAL A 605 19.81 6.26 -15.72
C VAL A 605 19.23 6.59 -17.10
N THR A 606 19.18 5.61 -17.99
CA THR A 606 18.66 5.77 -19.35
C THR A 606 17.13 5.61 -19.41
N GLN A 607 16.54 6.04 -20.51
CA GLN A 607 15.09 5.92 -20.72
C GLN A 607 14.61 4.47 -20.71
N GLU A 608 15.32 3.54 -21.36
CA GLU A 608 14.97 2.12 -21.34
C GLU A 608 15.08 1.51 -19.93
N GLN A 609 16.10 1.90 -19.15
CA GLN A 609 16.29 1.43 -17.78
C GLN A 609 15.21 1.97 -16.84
N TYR A 610 14.73 3.18 -17.09
CA TYR A 610 13.61 3.75 -16.34
C TYR A 610 12.29 3.07 -16.70
N GLU A 611 11.99 3.00 -18.00
CA GLU A 611 10.72 2.50 -18.53
C GLU A 611 10.49 1.02 -18.19
N ILE A 612 11.54 0.19 -18.19
CA ILE A 612 11.40 -1.23 -17.90
C ILE A 612 11.01 -1.52 -16.44
N LEU A 613 11.39 -0.65 -15.50
CA LEU A 613 11.07 -0.81 -14.09
C LEU A 613 9.80 -0.07 -13.69
N MET A 614 9.57 1.11 -14.26
CA MET A 614 8.48 2.00 -13.90
C MET A 614 7.25 1.87 -14.81
N GLY A 615 7.36 1.17 -15.94
CA GLY A 615 6.30 1.00 -16.93
C GLY A 615 5.93 2.27 -17.70
N THR A 616 6.63 3.39 -17.45
CA THR A 616 6.37 4.69 -18.06
C THR A 616 7.68 5.40 -18.36
N ASN A 617 7.67 6.28 -19.37
CA ASN A 617 8.83 7.10 -19.73
C ASN A 617 8.49 8.60 -19.71
N PRO A 618 8.90 9.33 -18.66
CA PRO A 618 8.53 10.73 -18.46
C PRO A 618 9.31 11.72 -19.35
N SER A 619 10.36 11.25 -20.03
CA SER A 619 11.35 12.10 -20.70
C SER A 619 10.75 12.97 -21.80
N LYS A 620 11.23 14.20 -21.97
CA LYS A 620 10.71 15.20 -22.91
C LYS A 620 11.77 15.82 -23.82
N SER A 621 13.05 15.76 -23.47
CA SER A 621 14.12 16.40 -24.26
C SER A 621 14.33 15.68 -25.58
N THR A 622 14.71 14.40 -25.52
CA THR A 622 14.92 13.54 -26.68
C THR A 622 14.25 12.20 -26.40
N LYS A 623 13.44 11.67 -27.31
CA LYS A 623 12.88 10.32 -27.17
C LYS A 623 13.81 9.30 -27.82
N ASP A 624 14.72 8.76 -27.02
CA ASP A 624 15.68 7.74 -27.42
C ASP A 624 15.96 6.81 -26.22
N PRO A 625 15.85 5.48 -26.37
CA PRO A 625 16.10 4.51 -25.29
C PRO A 625 17.44 4.68 -24.57
N LYS A 626 18.49 5.11 -25.28
CA LYS A 626 19.86 5.24 -24.76
C LYS A 626 20.18 6.63 -24.21
N CYS A 627 19.28 7.61 -24.39
CA CYS A 627 19.40 8.90 -23.73
C CYS A 627 19.13 8.76 -22.23
N PRO A 628 19.66 9.68 -21.39
CA PRO A 628 19.28 9.75 -19.99
C PRO A 628 17.76 9.98 -19.88
N VAL A 629 17.16 9.39 -18.85
CA VAL A 629 15.80 9.75 -18.44
C VAL A 629 15.81 11.21 -17.96
N ASP A 630 14.81 11.99 -18.37
CA ASP A 630 14.67 13.38 -17.96
C ASP A 630 13.26 13.67 -17.40
N THR A 631 13.01 14.91 -16.97
CA THR A 631 11.75 15.30 -16.33
C THR A 631 11.52 14.56 -15.00
N ILE A 632 12.61 14.23 -14.30
CA ILE A 632 12.58 13.48 -13.04
C ILE A 632 12.48 14.43 -11.83
N GLY A 633 11.37 14.32 -11.11
CA GLY A 633 11.16 14.97 -9.81
C GLY A 633 11.88 14.23 -8.69
N GLU A 634 11.86 14.80 -7.49
CA GLU A 634 12.44 14.15 -6.32
C GLU A 634 11.73 12.83 -5.98
N SER A 635 10.40 12.86 -5.90
CA SER A 635 9.60 11.66 -5.60
C SER A 635 9.90 10.56 -6.62
N GLU A 636 9.89 10.87 -7.92
CA GLU A 636 10.12 9.87 -8.97
C GLU A 636 11.52 9.26 -8.92
N ALA A 637 12.52 10.02 -8.47
CA ALA A 637 13.87 9.52 -8.30
C ALA A 637 13.96 8.53 -7.13
N PHE A 638 13.30 8.83 -6.00
CA PHE A 638 13.19 7.91 -4.88
C PHE A 638 12.33 6.70 -5.22
N ASP A 639 11.18 6.88 -5.88
CA ASP A 639 10.31 5.79 -6.35
C ASP A 639 11.08 4.83 -7.27
N TYR A 640 11.96 5.36 -8.14
CA TYR A 640 12.82 4.53 -8.98
C TYR A 640 13.86 3.74 -8.17
N CYS A 641 14.52 4.37 -7.20
CA CYS A 641 15.46 3.68 -6.31
C CYS A 641 14.74 2.60 -5.49
N ASP A 642 13.57 2.90 -4.93
CA ASP A 642 12.73 1.96 -4.21
C ASP A 642 12.31 0.79 -5.10
N LYS A 643 12.00 1.07 -6.37
CA LYS A 643 11.68 0.02 -7.36
C LYS A 643 12.88 -0.84 -7.69
N MET A 644 14.06 -0.26 -7.80
CA MET A 644 15.33 -0.99 -7.96
C MET A 644 15.60 -1.89 -6.74
N VAL A 645 15.43 -1.38 -5.53
CA VAL A 645 15.53 -2.18 -4.29
C VAL A 645 14.51 -3.30 -4.31
N GLU A 646 13.27 -3.01 -4.69
CA GLU A 646 12.19 -4.00 -4.81
C GLU A 646 12.59 -5.13 -5.75
N VAL A 647 12.97 -4.80 -7.00
CA VAL A 647 13.18 -5.75 -8.10
C VAL A 647 14.50 -6.53 -7.97
N ILE A 648 15.56 -5.87 -7.52
CA ILE A 648 16.92 -6.42 -7.52
C ILE A 648 17.34 -6.94 -6.14
N GLY A 649 16.68 -6.48 -5.06
CA GLY A 649 16.97 -6.92 -3.69
C GLY A 649 18.31 -6.41 -3.16
N ARG A 650 18.77 -5.25 -3.63
CA ARG A 650 20.00 -4.58 -3.17
C ARG A 650 19.71 -3.14 -2.80
N ASP A 651 20.54 -2.54 -1.95
CA ASP A 651 20.36 -1.19 -1.40
C ASP A 651 20.68 -0.08 -2.42
N PHE A 652 19.80 0.06 -3.43
CA PHE A 652 19.84 1.16 -4.38
C PHE A 652 19.28 2.44 -3.78
N ARG A 653 19.97 3.53 -4.04
CA ARG A 653 19.65 4.86 -3.53
C ARG A 653 20.16 5.94 -4.47
N LEU A 654 19.79 7.19 -4.19
CA LEU A 654 20.51 8.32 -4.74
C LEU A 654 21.89 8.44 -4.07
N PRO A 655 22.93 8.89 -4.80
CA PRO A 655 24.19 9.27 -4.17
C PRO A 655 23.99 10.46 -3.25
N THR A 656 24.79 10.54 -2.19
CA THR A 656 24.92 11.81 -1.47
C THR A 656 25.57 12.85 -2.37
N GLU A 657 25.41 14.12 -2.04
CA GLU A 657 26.06 15.18 -2.80
C GLU A 657 27.60 15.06 -2.74
N ALA A 658 28.12 14.65 -1.58
CA ALA A 658 29.55 14.43 -1.40
C ALA A 658 30.06 13.21 -2.17
N GLU A 659 29.30 12.11 -2.18
CA GLU A 659 29.61 10.94 -3.01
C GLU A 659 29.64 11.32 -4.49
N TRP A 660 28.65 12.09 -4.95
CA TRP A 660 28.57 12.54 -6.33
C TRP A 660 29.78 13.42 -6.71
N GLU A 661 30.12 14.41 -5.88
CA GLU A 661 31.25 15.31 -6.17
C GLU A 661 32.60 14.58 -6.10
N TYR A 662 32.79 13.69 -5.12
CA TYR A 662 33.97 12.84 -5.02
C TYR A 662 34.14 11.99 -6.28
N ALA A 663 33.06 11.36 -6.73
CA ALA A 663 33.02 10.54 -7.93
C ALA A 663 33.31 11.38 -9.19
N ALA A 664 32.74 12.58 -9.30
CA ALA A 664 32.95 13.49 -10.44
C ALA A 664 34.41 13.93 -10.57
N ARG A 665 35.09 14.19 -9.44
CA ARG A 665 36.52 14.56 -9.39
C ARG A 665 37.46 13.42 -9.75
N GLY A 666 37.01 12.16 -9.69
CA GLY A 666 37.77 11.01 -10.19
C GLY A 666 39.13 10.81 -9.51
N GLY A 667 39.25 11.16 -8.22
CA GLY A 667 40.51 11.10 -7.48
C GLY A 667 41.53 12.19 -7.83
N MET A 668 41.17 13.14 -8.71
CA MET A 668 41.99 14.30 -9.03
C MET A 668 41.75 15.40 -7.99
N GLY A 669 42.77 16.22 -7.74
CA GLY A 669 42.79 17.20 -6.65
C GLY A 669 41.79 18.36 -6.77
N ASP A 670 42.15 19.52 -6.22
CA ASP A 670 41.26 20.68 -6.16
C ASP A 670 41.25 21.51 -7.46
N THR A 671 40.71 20.93 -8.53
CA THR A 671 40.49 21.61 -9.82
C THR A 671 38.99 21.72 -10.14
N LYS A 672 38.63 22.61 -11.06
CA LYS A 672 37.25 22.87 -11.51
C LYS A 672 36.66 21.65 -12.24
N TRP A 673 37.43 21.06 -13.14
CA TRP A 673 37.16 19.77 -13.75
C TRP A 673 38.24 18.76 -13.34
N PHE A 674 37.95 17.46 -13.39
CA PHE A 674 38.95 16.44 -13.04
C PHE A 674 40.21 16.50 -13.91
N PHE A 675 40.11 17.05 -15.13
CA PHE A 675 41.23 17.20 -16.07
C PHE A 675 41.97 18.54 -15.96
N GLY A 676 41.58 19.41 -15.01
CA GLY A 676 42.18 20.74 -14.81
C GLY A 676 41.16 21.88 -14.92
N ASP A 677 41.65 23.10 -15.14
CA ASP A 677 40.84 24.33 -15.17
C ASP A 677 40.67 24.94 -16.57
N ASP A 678 41.13 24.23 -17.61
CA ASP A 678 41.01 24.67 -19.01
C ASP A 678 39.68 24.22 -19.63
N PRO A 679 38.73 25.13 -19.91
CA PRO A 679 37.43 24.78 -20.48
C PRO A 679 37.50 24.21 -21.90
N GLN A 680 38.61 24.39 -22.64
CA GLN A 680 38.73 23.89 -24.01
C GLN A 680 38.64 22.37 -24.10
N GLN A 681 39.03 21.68 -23.03
CA GLN A 681 38.99 20.21 -22.95
C GLN A 681 37.60 19.67 -22.62
N LEU A 682 36.68 20.50 -22.11
CA LEU A 682 35.36 20.06 -21.66
C LEU A 682 34.54 19.39 -22.78
N GLY A 683 34.72 19.83 -24.03
CA GLY A 683 34.05 19.25 -25.20
C GLY A 683 34.31 17.77 -25.42
N GLU A 684 35.40 17.22 -24.88
CA GLU A 684 35.72 15.79 -24.94
C GLU A 684 34.96 14.96 -23.90
N TYR A 685 34.47 15.58 -22.84
CA TYR A 685 33.94 14.93 -21.63
C TYR A 685 32.46 15.21 -21.36
N ALA A 686 31.88 16.26 -21.97
CA ALA A 686 30.55 16.75 -21.62
C ALA A 686 29.71 17.16 -22.84
N TRP A 687 28.38 17.07 -22.66
CA TRP A 687 27.39 17.70 -23.53
C TRP A 687 26.84 18.97 -22.86
N PHE A 688 27.05 20.13 -23.46
CA PHE A 688 26.64 21.44 -22.94
C PHE A 688 26.09 22.30 -24.08
N LYS A 689 25.66 23.53 -23.79
CA LYS A 689 24.90 24.38 -24.73
C LYS A 689 25.50 24.48 -26.13
N ASP A 690 26.82 24.67 -26.24
CA ASP A 690 27.46 24.94 -27.53
C ASP A 690 27.67 23.69 -28.40
N ASN A 691 27.70 22.49 -27.79
CA ASN A 691 27.98 21.24 -28.51
C ASN A 691 26.80 20.24 -28.50
N SER A 692 25.73 20.49 -27.73
CA SER A 692 24.60 19.57 -27.60
C SER A 692 23.55 19.71 -28.71
N GLY A 693 23.57 20.80 -29.47
CA GLY A 693 22.49 21.09 -30.42
C GLY A 693 21.12 21.27 -29.76
N GLY A 694 21.09 21.65 -28.47
CA GLY A 694 19.87 21.98 -27.75
C GLY A 694 19.04 20.78 -27.28
N LYS A 695 19.67 19.62 -27.06
CA LYS A 695 19.00 18.39 -26.59
C LYS A 695 19.92 17.46 -25.79
N SER A 696 19.34 16.48 -25.09
CA SER A 696 20.10 15.39 -24.47
C SER A 696 20.63 14.40 -25.51
N HIS A 697 21.72 13.70 -25.17
CA HIS A 697 22.38 12.72 -26.04
C HIS A 697 22.48 11.35 -25.37
N PRO A 698 22.61 10.26 -26.15
CA PRO A 698 22.87 8.94 -25.62
C PRO A 698 24.07 8.94 -24.67
N VAL A 699 23.93 8.22 -23.56
CA VAL A 699 24.96 8.16 -22.52
C VAL A 699 26.24 7.51 -23.05
N GLY A 700 27.39 7.90 -22.51
CA GLY A 700 28.68 7.26 -22.83
C GLY A 700 29.30 7.64 -24.17
N GLN A 701 28.80 8.67 -24.84
CA GLN A 701 29.37 9.15 -26.12
C GLN A 701 30.57 10.12 -25.96
N LYS A 702 30.86 10.54 -24.73
CA LYS A 702 32.03 11.34 -24.37
C LYS A 702 33.04 10.49 -23.62
N LYS A 703 34.25 11.03 -23.35
CA LYS A 703 35.26 10.30 -22.57
C LYS A 703 34.86 10.20 -21.09
N PRO A 704 35.20 9.11 -20.38
CA PRO A 704 34.96 9.01 -18.95
C PRO A 704 35.97 9.79 -18.12
N ASN A 705 35.69 9.97 -16.84
CA ASN A 705 36.67 10.40 -15.84
C ASN A 705 37.58 9.23 -15.40
N PRO A 706 38.61 9.46 -14.56
CA PRO A 706 39.56 8.41 -14.16
C PRO A 706 38.96 7.23 -13.38
N PHE A 707 37.77 7.39 -12.78
CA PHE A 707 37.05 6.26 -12.19
C PHE A 707 36.29 5.42 -13.23
N GLY A 708 36.11 5.90 -14.46
CA GLY A 708 35.35 5.23 -15.50
C GLY A 708 33.90 5.69 -15.59
N LEU A 709 33.55 6.80 -14.92
CA LEU A 709 32.21 7.38 -14.94
C LEU A 709 32.07 8.34 -16.13
N TYR A 710 30.96 8.24 -16.84
CA TYR A 710 30.64 9.05 -18.01
C TYR A 710 29.58 10.10 -17.68
N ASP A 711 29.56 11.17 -18.47
CA ASP A 711 28.52 12.23 -18.41
C ASP A 711 28.37 12.85 -17.01
N MET A 712 29.43 12.86 -16.20
CA MET A 712 29.43 13.53 -14.89
C MET A 712 29.28 15.05 -15.02
N TYR A 713 29.60 15.59 -16.20
CA TYR A 713 29.42 17.00 -16.54
C TYR A 713 28.46 17.11 -17.73
N GLY A 714 27.49 18.02 -17.63
CA GLY A 714 26.54 18.25 -18.72
C GLY A 714 25.56 17.10 -18.94
N ASN A 715 25.06 16.96 -20.18
CA ASN A 715 23.93 16.12 -20.55
C ASN A 715 22.69 16.44 -19.69
N VAL A 716 22.45 15.77 -18.58
CA VAL A 716 21.36 16.12 -17.66
C VAL A 716 21.92 16.42 -16.28
N PHE A 717 21.23 17.31 -15.57
CA PHE A 717 21.42 17.46 -14.14
C PHE A 717 21.08 16.15 -13.44
N GLU A 718 21.84 15.80 -12.41
CA GLU A 718 21.64 14.56 -11.67
C GLU A 718 21.13 14.84 -10.25
N ARG A 719 20.05 14.15 -9.87
CA ARG A 719 19.51 14.15 -8.50
C ARG A 719 20.49 13.52 -7.51
N VAL A 720 20.55 14.11 -6.32
CA VAL A 720 21.26 13.59 -5.13
C VAL A 720 20.27 13.47 -3.96
N SER A 721 20.61 12.69 -2.94
CA SER A 721 19.76 12.54 -1.73
C SER A 721 19.68 13.80 -0.88
N ASP A 722 20.71 14.65 -0.97
CA ASP A 722 20.91 15.79 -0.09
C ASP A 722 19.96 16.94 -0.44
N LYS A 723 19.64 17.70 0.59
CA LYS A 723 18.94 18.97 0.44
C LYS A 723 19.89 20.15 0.50
N TYR A 724 19.36 21.32 0.20
CA TYR A 724 20.09 22.57 0.19
C TYR A 724 19.94 23.34 1.51
N SER A 725 21.08 23.77 2.05
CA SER A 725 21.18 24.88 2.98
C SER A 725 22.36 25.75 2.56
N VAL A 726 22.15 27.07 2.59
CA VAL A 726 23.14 28.06 2.14
C VAL A 726 24.45 28.00 2.92
N ASP A 727 24.39 27.60 4.20
CA ASP A 727 25.52 27.54 5.12
C ASP A 727 26.04 26.11 5.34
N TYR A 728 25.53 25.10 4.60
CA TYR A 728 25.88 23.70 4.88
C TYR A 728 27.37 23.44 4.75
N TYR A 729 28.03 23.94 3.70
CA TYR A 729 29.47 23.74 3.50
C TYR A 729 30.33 24.34 4.63
N GLN A 730 29.84 25.36 5.35
CA GLN A 730 30.54 25.92 6.51
C GLN A 730 30.43 25.03 7.76
N LYS A 731 29.38 24.21 7.82
CA LYS A 731 29.01 23.38 8.98
C LYS A 731 29.08 21.87 8.69
N SER A 732 29.51 21.52 7.48
CA SER A 732 29.49 20.15 6.96
C SER A 732 30.39 19.25 7.83
N PRO A 733 29.92 18.07 8.27
CA PRO A 733 30.79 17.11 8.93
C PRO A 733 31.88 16.64 7.95
N SER A 734 33.09 16.43 8.46
CA SER A 734 34.24 16.03 7.63
C SER A 734 34.22 14.55 7.22
N VAL A 735 33.27 13.77 7.72
CA VAL A 735 33.16 12.33 7.52
C VAL A 735 31.73 12.00 7.09
N ASP A 736 31.58 11.32 5.95
CA ASP A 736 30.33 10.84 5.35
C ASP A 736 29.15 11.86 5.41
N PRO A 737 29.31 13.10 4.91
CA PRO A 737 28.23 14.08 4.93
C PRO A 737 27.06 13.66 4.03
N THR A 738 25.85 13.83 4.55
CA THR A 738 24.56 13.46 3.91
C THR A 738 23.64 14.67 3.71
N GLY A 739 24.21 15.87 3.70
CA GLY A 739 23.49 17.12 3.52
C GLY A 739 23.05 17.76 4.85
N PRO A 740 22.46 18.96 4.80
CA PRO A 740 21.95 19.64 5.97
C PRO A 740 20.79 18.84 6.55
N SER A 741 20.76 18.75 7.88
CA SER A 741 19.59 18.24 8.59
C SER A 741 18.35 19.01 8.13
N GLN A 742 17.42 18.30 7.50
CA GLN A 742 16.16 18.88 7.05
C GLN A 742 15.16 18.82 8.18
N GLY A 743 14.49 19.94 8.49
CA GLY A 743 13.46 19.97 9.54
C GLY A 743 14.01 19.51 10.90
N THR A 744 14.60 20.44 11.63
CA THR A 744 15.64 20.21 12.64
C THR A 744 15.16 19.85 14.05
N LYS A 745 13.97 19.24 14.22
CA LYS A 745 13.34 18.69 15.46
C LYS A 745 11.82 18.99 15.41
N SER A 746 10.97 17.98 15.64
CA SER A 746 9.58 18.24 16.05
C SER A 746 9.61 18.83 17.46
N ILE A 747 9.77 20.15 17.59
CA ILE A 747 9.82 20.83 18.89
C ILE A 747 8.40 21.14 19.32
N PHE A 748 8.09 20.94 20.60
CA PHE A 748 6.88 21.47 21.21
C PHE A 748 7.17 21.81 22.68
N GLU A 749 6.53 22.85 23.18
CA GLU A 749 6.81 23.42 24.50
C GLU A 749 5.53 23.51 25.32
N TYR A 750 5.63 23.26 26.62
CA TYR A 750 4.55 23.50 27.58
C TYR A 750 5.02 24.45 28.66
N LYS A 751 4.10 25.30 29.13
CA LYS A 751 4.29 26.12 30.31
C LYS A 751 3.51 25.52 31.47
N VAL A 752 4.20 25.30 32.58
CA VAL A 752 3.61 24.76 33.82
C VAL A 752 4.05 25.58 35.01
N THR A 753 3.14 25.86 35.93
CA THR A 753 3.44 26.61 37.15
C THR A 753 3.46 25.66 38.34
N VAL A 754 4.57 25.60 39.06
CA VAL A 754 4.69 24.75 40.27
C VAL A 754 4.85 25.59 41.53
N PRO A 755 4.26 25.18 42.68
CA PRO A 755 4.25 25.99 43.90
C PRO A 755 5.59 26.01 44.63
N THR A 756 6.40 24.96 44.48
CA THR A 756 7.72 24.85 45.13
C THR A 756 8.73 24.20 44.19
N SER A 757 9.99 24.62 44.28
CA SER A 757 11.10 24.02 43.55
C SER A 757 11.34 22.59 44.03
N ARG A 758 11.12 21.59 43.17
CA ARG A 758 11.34 20.18 43.48
C ARG A 758 11.44 19.36 42.18
N VAL A 759 11.79 18.08 42.33
CA VAL A 759 11.81 17.12 41.22
C VAL A 759 10.41 16.55 41.00
N TYR A 760 9.97 16.48 39.75
CA TYR A 760 8.73 15.85 39.30
C TYR A 760 9.05 14.66 38.41
N LYS A 761 8.28 13.58 38.53
CA LYS A 761 8.26 12.47 37.57
C LYS A 761 7.40 12.89 36.39
N LEU A 762 7.98 12.89 35.20
CA LEU A 762 7.28 13.08 33.93
C LEU A 762 6.93 11.73 33.33
N GLU A 763 5.64 11.52 33.07
CA GLU A 763 5.10 10.37 32.35
C GLU A 763 4.23 10.87 31.18
N ALA A 764 4.00 10.02 30.18
CA ALA A 764 3.13 10.31 29.06
C ALA A 764 2.19 9.14 28.73
N GLU A 765 1.00 9.49 28.26
CA GLU A 765 0.05 8.55 27.65
C GLU A 765 0.28 8.56 26.13
N VAL A 766 0.74 7.43 25.59
CA VAL A 766 1.28 7.34 24.23
C VAL A 766 0.79 6.14 23.45
N VAL A 767 0.92 6.23 22.13
CA VAL A 767 0.78 5.10 21.19
C VAL A 767 2.01 5.02 20.32
N THR A 768 2.61 3.83 20.26
CA THR A 768 3.73 3.51 19.38
C THR A 768 3.50 2.18 18.66
N ALA A 769 4.01 2.08 17.43
CA ALA A 769 4.01 0.84 16.66
C ALA A 769 5.40 0.18 16.60
N ASN A 770 6.46 0.94 16.86
CA ASN A 770 7.85 0.51 16.74
C ASN A 770 8.59 0.70 18.08
N PRO A 771 9.51 -0.22 18.45
CA PRO A 771 10.26 -0.15 19.70
C PRO A 771 11.37 0.89 19.66
N LYS A 772 12.00 1.15 20.82
CA LYS A 772 13.19 2.02 20.98
C LYS A 772 12.94 3.47 20.55
N GLN A 773 11.76 4.00 20.87
CA GLN A 773 11.45 5.40 20.65
C GLN A 773 11.60 6.18 21.96
N HIS A 774 11.93 7.45 21.86
CA HIS A 774 12.08 8.33 23.01
C HIS A 774 11.82 9.79 22.62
N LEU A 775 11.43 10.60 23.60
CA LEU A 775 11.37 12.06 23.50
C LEU A 775 12.47 12.67 24.36
N LYS A 776 13.25 13.56 23.75
CA LYS A 776 14.22 14.38 24.46
C LYS A 776 13.53 15.56 25.11
N VAL A 777 13.96 15.93 26.31
CA VAL A 777 13.32 16.94 27.15
C VAL A 777 14.35 17.87 27.75
N ILE A 778 14.08 19.18 27.75
CA ILE A 778 14.81 20.18 28.57
C ILE A 778 13.83 21.05 29.34
N VAL A 779 14.30 21.59 30.46
CA VAL A 779 13.55 22.51 31.31
C VAL A 779 14.19 23.90 31.24
N ASN A 780 13.37 24.93 31.12
CA ASN A 780 13.74 26.35 31.15
C ASN A 780 14.85 26.74 30.14
N GLY A 781 14.95 26.01 29.02
CA GLY A 781 15.94 26.26 27.97
C GLY A 781 17.37 25.88 28.36
N ASP A 782 17.56 25.11 29.44
CA ASP A 782 18.88 24.61 29.85
C ASP A 782 19.33 23.46 28.95
N GLU A 783 20.04 23.80 27.87
CA GLU A 783 20.60 22.82 26.92
C GLU A 783 21.76 22.00 27.51
N SER A 784 22.26 22.35 28.70
CA SER A 784 23.31 21.56 29.38
C SER A 784 22.78 20.33 30.12
N ASN A 785 21.47 20.31 30.41
CA ASN A 785 20.79 19.22 31.12
C ASN A 785 19.63 18.68 30.28
N GLU A 786 19.98 17.75 29.38
CA GLU A 786 19.01 17.01 28.57
C GLU A 786 18.52 15.75 29.31
N TYR A 787 17.20 15.56 29.30
CA TYR A 787 16.53 14.38 29.84
C TYR A 787 15.90 13.56 28.70
N CYS A 788 15.58 12.29 28.98
CA CYS A 788 15.03 11.37 28.00
C CYS A 788 13.79 10.69 28.59
N LEU A 789 12.66 10.80 27.88
CA LEU A 789 11.43 10.07 28.17
C LEU A 789 11.35 8.88 27.21
N ASP A 790 11.62 7.68 27.72
CA ASP A 790 11.56 6.44 26.95
C ASP A 790 10.11 6.05 26.67
N LEU A 791 9.80 5.76 25.41
CA LEU A 791 8.47 5.38 24.98
C LEU A 791 8.36 3.85 24.86
N PRO A 792 7.37 3.22 25.52
CA PRO A 792 7.16 1.78 25.41
C PRO A 792 6.71 1.41 24.00
N TRP A 793 6.88 0.14 23.63
CA TRP A 793 6.24 -0.43 22.44
C TRP A 793 4.81 -0.84 22.79
N THR A 794 3.83 -0.03 22.39
CA THR A 794 2.44 -0.21 22.80
C THR A 794 1.63 -1.09 21.85
N ASN A 795 2.27 -1.56 20.76
CA ASN A 795 1.62 -2.36 19.73
C ASN A 795 0.33 -1.68 19.18
N GLY A 796 0.31 -0.34 19.13
CA GLY A 796 -0.84 0.42 18.62
C GLY A 796 -1.96 0.72 19.63
N TYR A 797 -1.85 0.23 20.86
CA TYR A 797 -2.78 0.57 21.93
C TYR A 797 -2.36 1.86 22.64
N TRP A 798 -3.32 2.52 23.29
CA TRP A 798 -2.99 3.54 24.28
C TRP A 798 -2.44 2.84 25.51
N GLU A 799 -1.27 3.29 25.97
CA GLU A 799 -0.69 2.88 27.24
C GLU A 799 -0.55 4.09 28.16
N ASP A 800 -1.01 3.91 29.40
CA ASP A 800 -1.19 5.01 30.36
C ASP A 800 0.12 5.53 30.97
N THR A 801 1.24 4.78 30.86
CA THR A 801 2.51 5.21 31.47
C THR A 801 3.76 4.78 30.71
N THR A 802 4.52 5.78 30.25
CA THR A 802 5.94 5.66 29.95
C THR A 802 6.75 5.39 31.22
N SER A 803 7.99 4.90 31.08
CA SER A 803 8.92 4.94 32.22
C SER A 803 9.16 6.39 32.65
N PRO A 804 9.06 6.72 33.95
CA PRO A 804 9.08 8.10 34.41
C PRO A 804 10.46 8.74 34.23
N CYS A 805 10.47 9.99 33.75
CA CYS A 805 11.65 10.83 33.62
C CYS A 805 11.66 11.92 34.71
N ASN A 806 12.71 12.01 35.52
CA ASN A 806 12.79 12.98 36.61
C ASN A 806 13.21 14.37 36.10
N LEU A 807 12.37 15.38 36.31
CA LEU A 807 12.62 16.76 35.90
C LEU A 807 12.67 17.71 37.11
N PRO A 808 13.76 18.47 37.32
CA PRO A 808 13.80 19.52 38.32
C PRO A 808 13.02 20.75 37.81
N LEU A 809 11.97 21.14 38.53
CA LEU A 809 11.19 22.34 38.24
C LEU A 809 11.41 23.39 39.34
N GLN A 810 11.43 24.67 38.97
CA GLN A 810 11.60 25.80 39.89
C GLN A 810 10.24 26.35 40.31
N ALA A 811 10.12 26.87 41.53
CA ALA A 811 8.90 27.55 41.97
C ALA A 811 8.53 28.69 40.99
N GLY A 812 7.26 28.73 40.56
CA GLY A 812 6.78 29.62 39.51
C GLY A 812 6.63 28.94 38.16
N GLU A 813 6.62 29.72 37.08
CA GLU A 813 6.45 29.24 35.71
C GLU A 813 7.72 28.54 35.21
N ASN A 814 7.57 27.35 34.64
CA ASN A 814 8.61 26.60 33.95
C ASN A 814 8.20 26.34 32.51
N THR A 815 9.18 26.31 31.60
CA THR A 815 9.00 25.87 30.22
C THR A 815 9.61 24.50 30.04
N ILE A 816 8.82 23.51 29.59
CA ILE A 816 9.29 22.16 29.28
C ILE A 816 9.26 22.00 27.76
N ARG A 817 10.42 21.76 27.15
CA ARG A 817 10.56 21.60 25.69
C ARG A 817 10.87 20.15 25.35
N PHE A 818 10.15 19.62 24.37
CA PHE A 818 10.29 18.26 23.86
C PHE A 818 10.81 18.24 22.43
N TRP A 819 11.53 17.18 22.03
CA TRP A 819 11.84 16.87 20.64
C TRP A 819 12.16 15.38 20.39
N ARG A 820 12.25 14.98 19.11
CA ARG A 820 12.70 13.65 18.68
C ARG A 820 14.12 13.68 18.12
N ASP A 821 14.82 12.54 18.18
CA ASP A 821 16.10 12.33 17.50
C ASP A 821 16.00 12.57 15.98
N ASN A 822 17.14 12.86 15.35
CA ASN A 822 17.23 13.17 13.93
C ASN A 822 18.07 12.11 13.16
N PRO A 823 17.57 11.57 12.04
CA PRO A 823 16.19 11.65 11.57
C PRO A 823 15.24 10.84 12.48
N PRO A 824 13.99 11.29 12.68
CA PRO A 824 13.04 10.50 13.45
C PRO A 824 12.73 9.20 12.72
N GLN A 825 12.94 8.06 13.38
CA GLN A 825 12.82 6.74 12.76
C GLN A 825 11.35 6.33 12.51
N TYR A 826 10.44 6.72 13.40
CA TYR A 826 9.02 6.32 13.37
C TYR A 826 8.10 7.43 13.92
N GLY A 827 6.81 7.31 13.64
CA GLY A 827 5.78 8.20 14.21
C GLY A 827 5.45 7.86 15.67
N VAL A 828 4.82 8.80 16.38
CA VAL A 828 4.28 8.62 17.73
C VAL A 828 3.02 9.47 17.89
N SER A 829 2.04 8.96 18.64
CA SER A 829 0.91 9.75 19.14
C SER A 829 1.02 9.93 20.65
N VAL A 830 0.75 11.15 21.13
CA VAL A 830 0.75 11.50 22.56
C VAL A 830 -0.57 12.18 22.91
N LYS A 831 -1.24 11.73 23.97
CA LYS A 831 -2.52 12.31 24.41
C LYS A 831 -2.32 13.29 25.56
N SER A 832 -1.46 12.95 26.52
CA SER A 832 -1.19 13.79 27.68
C SER A 832 0.19 13.51 28.28
N PHE A 833 0.67 14.46 29.09
CA PHE A 833 1.79 14.28 29.99
C PHE A 833 1.31 14.48 31.44
N THR A 834 1.85 13.71 32.36
CA THR A 834 1.58 13.82 33.79
C THR A 834 2.87 14.16 34.52
N LEU A 835 2.84 15.17 35.38
CA LEU A 835 3.91 15.52 36.30
C LEU A 835 3.47 15.20 37.72
N THR A 836 4.16 14.26 38.37
CA THR A 836 3.88 13.85 39.75
C THR A 836 5.06 14.25 40.65
N PRO A 837 4.87 15.02 41.73
CA PRO A 837 5.97 15.43 42.60
C PRO A 837 6.67 14.21 43.22
N CYS A 838 8.00 14.20 43.21
CA CYS A 838 8.75 13.20 43.97
C CYS A 838 8.58 13.45 45.47
N SER A 839 8.49 12.34 46.23
CA SER A 839 8.43 12.30 47.69
C SER A 839 9.69 12.86 48.34
#